data_AF-A0A3E0KB81-F1
#
_entry.id   AF-A0A3E0KB81-F1
#
_cell.length_a   1.000
_cell.length_b   1.000
_cell.length_c   1.000
_cell.angle_alpha   90.00
_cell.angle_beta   90.00
_cell.angle_gamma   90.00
#
_symmetry.space_group_name_H-M   'P 1'
#
loop_
_entity.id
_entity.type
_entity.pdbx_description
1 polymer ?
#
loop_
_entity_poly.entity_id
_entity_poly.type
_entity_poly.pdbx_seq_one_letter_code
_entity_poly.pdbx_strand_id
1 'polypeptide(L)'
;MHSVRQSGTALRRPSAMAILLTALAITLSGCLGLDWLGSPPGGTVDAVTLLGTVYHGVVGGPPVADALVRAGDASATTDLDGRFSLSVAVPDGAAVTVTVAAPGYESTTVRVAVGTTETIAVDIPLTPADQQAGDPGDGGAHPGDGEPGDDGQGPGDDKDTGEPGQEPGEPGGGDDQGGGEEPGDGGPGGEPAPEYEGSVAVSVRLRNASPPAAPSAAPFPADVQPVSSPAPVRRTAADPYVPGEWIVEVAEAPVQPAGVRWDDAGVRTVEKLSDTFYLVVVEGDAPDEEIERRLLDLPGVVSAGRNQRVHPVSAAVAPNDEYYFRQWSLPLISAPYAWSVTTGSRDVVVAVLDTGIREDHPDLNRAAIVAGRNFVSDQSASNYRDTVRDMSHGTMVAGIIGARTNNGTGVAGLNWSVSLMPVRVLSSSGGGSVAGVGQGIRWAVDNGAHVINMSLAWDSNPSDPGERYVVEQIEYAVSRGVTLVAGAGNDNGRITMPAAHPDVIAVGAVDKNKQRAWYSNYGPQLDLVAPGGSQTSANYRDGVLSTDVVGGTLYYSYQQGTSFASPHVAGVVALMYANGITDPHEIREILIDTAEDLGARGFDPYYGYGLVNAYAAVAGVKREHAQVGVAQSDGTVRGPVHPEPAGDERVALVEGVAPGLQTVFAWIDVTNNAMLDAGDFAGWTEVLVPETGTVDVDLDLFVFETLPETHQALLLELVNGR
;
A
#
# COMPACT_ATOMS: atom_id res chain seq x y z
N MET A 1 -74.28 -28.39 -4.48
CA MET A 1 -75.02 -27.28 -5.11
C MET A 1 -73.99 -26.29 -5.61
N HIS A 2 -73.73 -25.96 -6.87
CA HIS A 2 -74.01 -26.39 -8.25
C HIS A 2 -72.62 -26.20 -8.93
N SER A 3 -72.15 -26.81 -10.00
CA SER A 3 -72.55 -27.81 -10.99
C SER A 3 -71.33 -27.76 -11.95
N VAL A 4 -70.48 -28.79 -12.09
CA VAL A 4 -70.58 -29.85 -13.15
C VAL A 4 -70.30 -29.24 -14.53
N ARG A 5 -69.42 -29.73 -15.42
CA ARG A 5 -68.79 -31.04 -15.74
C ARG A 5 -67.74 -30.73 -16.85
N GLN A 6 -66.80 -31.55 -17.29
CA GLN A 6 -66.64 -32.99 -17.55
C GLN A 6 -65.17 -33.12 -18.04
N SER A 7 -64.39 -34.21 -17.99
CA SER A 7 -64.52 -35.65 -17.70
C SER A 7 -63.08 -36.18 -17.74
N GLY A 8 -62.63 -36.99 -16.78
CA GLY A 8 -62.33 -38.42 -16.98
C GLY A 8 -60.91 -38.65 -17.54
N THR A 9 -60.02 -39.49 -17.02
CA THR A 9 -60.15 -40.70 -16.18
C THR A 9 -58.73 -41.17 -15.78
N ALA A 10 -58.57 -41.65 -14.53
CA ALA A 10 -57.87 -42.89 -14.07
C ALA A 10 -56.55 -43.35 -14.74
N LEU A 11 -55.52 -43.93 -14.11
CA LEU A 11 -55.17 -44.40 -12.76
C LEU A 11 -53.72 -44.98 -12.85
N ARG A 12 -52.89 -44.74 -11.82
CA ARG A 12 -51.75 -45.55 -11.29
C ARG A 12 -50.61 -46.11 -12.19
N ARG A 13 -49.37 -45.64 -11.88
CA ARG A 13 -48.01 -46.25 -11.67
C ARG A 13 -47.77 -47.75 -12.07
N PRO A 14 -46.50 -48.25 -12.21
CA PRO A 14 -45.15 -47.62 -12.10
C PRO A 14 -44.14 -48.03 -13.21
N SER A 15 -42.95 -47.39 -13.24
CA SER A 15 -41.60 -48.02 -13.21
C SER A 15 -40.54 -47.20 -13.95
N ALA A 16 -39.38 -47.14 -13.31
CA ALA A 16 -38.20 -46.35 -13.63
C ALA A 16 -37.41 -46.86 -14.83
N MET A 17 -36.73 -45.97 -15.57
CA MET A 17 -35.27 -46.08 -15.82
C MET A 17 -34.73 -44.84 -16.55
N ALA A 18 -33.57 -44.38 -16.08
CA ALA A 18 -32.54 -43.59 -16.75
C ALA A 18 -32.85 -42.15 -17.17
N ILE A 19 -32.09 -41.19 -16.60
CA ILE A 19 -31.07 -40.37 -17.29
C ILE A 19 -30.51 -39.28 -16.33
N LEU A 20 -29.17 -39.17 -16.33
CA LEU A 20 -28.27 -38.11 -15.85
C LEU A 20 -27.90 -37.96 -14.35
N LEU A 21 -26.80 -38.66 -14.01
CA LEU A 21 -25.64 -38.29 -13.16
C LEU A 21 -25.01 -36.95 -13.63
N THR A 22 -24.36 -36.06 -12.86
CA THR A 22 -23.80 -36.04 -11.50
C THR A 22 -23.54 -34.57 -11.11
N ALA A 23 -23.95 -34.12 -9.92
CA ALA A 23 -23.28 -33.07 -9.13
C ALA A 23 -23.96 -32.97 -7.76
N LEU A 24 -23.15 -32.70 -6.71
CA LEU A 24 -23.54 -32.24 -5.37
C LEU A 24 -23.71 -33.30 -4.25
N ALA A 25 -22.70 -33.40 -3.38
CA ALA A 25 -22.76 -33.51 -1.91
C ALA A 25 -21.29 -33.50 -1.41
N ILE A 26 -20.88 -32.97 -0.26
CA ILE A 26 -21.42 -33.17 1.09
C ILE A 26 -20.95 -32.02 2.02
N THR A 27 -21.87 -31.50 2.83
CA THR A 27 -21.64 -30.77 4.09
C THR A 27 -21.76 -31.69 5.30
N LEU A 28 -20.78 -31.59 6.21
CA LEU A 28 -20.84 -31.59 7.70
C LEU A 28 -21.65 -32.65 8.49
N SER A 29 -20.93 -33.41 9.35
CA SER A 29 -21.04 -33.44 10.83
C SER A 29 -20.96 -34.83 11.45
N GLY A 30 -20.24 -34.94 12.59
CA GLY A 30 -20.69 -35.81 13.69
C GLY A 30 -19.62 -36.67 14.39
N CYS A 31 -19.05 -36.08 15.45
CA CYS A 31 -18.39 -36.66 16.64
C CYS A 31 -18.59 -38.16 16.95
N LEU A 32 -17.54 -38.80 17.48
CA LEU A 32 -17.49 -39.55 18.75
C LEU A 32 -16.02 -39.90 19.08
N GLY A 33 -15.58 -39.62 20.31
CA GLY A 33 -14.22 -39.86 20.79
C GLY A 33 -14.03 -41.19 21.54
N LEU A 34 -12.77 -41.63 21.67
CA LEU A 34 -12.24 -42.45 22.76
C LEU A 34 -10.71 -42.57 22.64
N ASP A 35 -10.02 -42.33 23.76
CA ASP A 35 -8.57 -42.32 23.94
C ASP A 35 -7.91 -43.71 23.99
N TRP A 36 -6.61 -43.70 23.66
CA TRP A 36 -5.50 -44.52 24.17
C TRP A 36 -5.23 -45.95 23.62
N LEU A 37 -4.16 -46.10 22.80
CA LEU A 37 -2.97 -46.94 23.07
C LEU A 37 -1.99 -47.01 21.88
N GLY A 38 -0.74 -46.58 22.12
CA GLY A 38 0.45 -47.17 21.51
C GLY A 38 1.02 -46.50 20.26
N SER A 39 2.03 -45.66 20.45
CA SER A 39 3.02 -45.40 19.40
C SER A 39 3.88 -46.64 19.16
N PRO A 40 4.21 -46.95 17.89
CA PRO A 40 5.54 -47.39 17.52
C PRO A 40 6.24 -46.33 16.64
N PRO A 41 7.57 -46.38 16.53
CA PRO A 41 8.42 -45.25 16.18
C PRO A 41 8.73 -45.17 14.69
N GLY A 42 8.97 -43.95 14.20
CA GLY A 42 9.65 -43.68 12.92
C GLY A 42 8.73 -43.65 11.71
N GLY A 43 8.50 -42.45 11.18
CA GLY A 43 7.81 -42.23 9.91
C GLY A 43 7.67 -40.74 9.61
N THR A 44 8.77 -40.10 9.22
CA THR A 44 8.80 -38.77 8.61
C THR A 44 8.17 -38.82 7.22
N VAL A 45 7.09 -38.07 6.99
CA VAL A 45 6.74 -37.57 5.65
C VAL A 45 5.87 -36.31 5.83
N ASP A 46 6.50 -35.15 5.92
CA ASP A 46 5.80 -33.88 5.67
C ASP A 46 5.95 -33.60 4.17
N ALA A 47 4.93 -33.98 3.42
CA ALA A 47 4.86 -33.70 2.00
C ALA A 47 4.46 -32.24 1.79
N VAL A 48 5.16 -31.54 0.89
CA VAL A 48 4.88 -30.14 0.55
C VAL A 48 4.21 -30.07 -0.82
N THR A 49 3.18 -29.25 -0.94
CA THR A 49 2.49 -29.02 -2.20
C THR A 49 3.09 -27.83 -2.94
N LEU A 50 3.66 -28.08 -4.11
CA LEU A 50 4.07 -27.05 -5.06
C LEU A 50 2.86 -26.64 -5.90
N LEU A 51 2.52 -25.36 -5.90
CA LEU A 51 1.53 -24.76 -6.79
C LEU A 51 2.24 -23.76 -7.69
N GLY A 52 2.03 -23.82 -9.00
CA GLY A 52 2.83 -22.99 -9.89
C GLY A 52 2.27 -22.82 -11.27
N THR A 53 2.82 -21.87 -12.01
CA THR A 53 2.46 -21.62 -13.41
C THR A 53 3.70 -21.64 -14.30
N VAL A 54 3.59 -22.29 -15.46
CA VAL A 54 4.66 -22.34 -16.47
C VAL A 54 4.36 -21.34 -17.58
N TYR A 55 5.34 -20.50 -17.90
CA TYR A 55 5.21 -19.38 -18.82
C TYR A 55 6.16 -19.51 -20.02
N HIS A 56 5.78 -18.90 -21.14
CA HIS A 56 6.66 -18.73 -22.30
C HIS A 56 7.57 -17.51 -22.08
N GLY A 57 8.89 -17.73 -22.11
CA GLY A 57 9.92 -16.67 -22.08
C GLY A 57 10.17 -16.07 -20.70
N VAL A 58 9.19 -15.37 -20.12
CA VAL A 58 9.31 -14.65 -18.84
C VAL A 58 8.10 -14.92 -17.93
N VAL A 59 8.28 -14.75 -16.62
CA VAL A 59 7.18 -14.86 -15.64
C VAL A 59 6.09 -13.82 -15.97
N GLY A 60 4.83 -14.26 -16.03
CA GLY A 60 3.71 -13.42 -16.50
C GLY A 60 3.51 -13.38 -18.02
N GLY A 61 4.34 -14.09 -18.80
CA GLY A 61 4.16 -14.30 -20.24
C GLY A 61 2.95 -15.22 -20.57
N PRO A 62 2.77 -15.61 -21.84
CA PRO A 62 1.73 -16.58 -22.22
C PRO A 62 1.88 -17.92 -21.48
N PRO A 63 0.80 -18.55 -20.99
CA PRO A 63 0.89 -19.82 -20.27
C PRO A 63 1.27 -20.99 -21.20
N VAL A 64 2.04 -21.94 -20.68
CA VAL A 64 2.43 -23.16 -21.39
C VAL A 64 1.63 -24.35 -20.87
N ALA A 65 0.65 -24.78 -21.64
CA ALA A 65 -0.15 -25.96 -21.37
C ALA A 65 0.61 -27.26 -21.68
N ASP A 66 0.18 -28.37 -21.06
CA ASP A 66 0.72 -29.72 -21.27
C ASP A 66 2.23 -29.88 -20.96
N ALA A 67 2.82 -28.95 -20.21
CA ALA A 67 4.19 -29.05 -19.74
C ALA A 67 4.30 -30.11 -18.63
N LEU A 68 5.28 -31.00 -18.74
CA LEU A 68 5.54 -32.02 -17.73
C LEU A 68 6.46 -31.45 -16.64
N VAL A 69 5.94 -31.35 -15.42
CA VAL A 69 6.65 -30.90 -14.22
C VAL A 69 7.02 -32.10 -13.36
N ARG A 70 8.29 -32.22 -12.96
CA ARG A 70 8.81 -33.32 -12.13
C ARG A 70 9.59 -32.79 -10.94
N ALA A 71 9.39 -33.39 -9.78
CA ALA A 71 10.14 -33.09 -8.57
C ALA A 71 10.34 -34.37 -7.75
N GLY A 72 11.58 -34.86 -7.69
CA GLY A 72 11.85 -36.21 -7.16
C GLY A 72 11.08 -37.29 -7.93
N ASP A 73 10.36 -38.14 -7.19
CA ASP A 73 9.51 -39.20 -7.75
C ASP A 73 8.09 -38.71 -8.15
N ALA A 74 7.76 -37.45 -7.88
CA ALA A 74 6.45 -36.87 -8.17
C ALA A 74 6.45 -36.18 -9.54
N SER A 75 5.32 -36.24 -10.25
CA SER A 75 5.12 -35.50 -11.50
C SER A 75 3.69 -34.98 -11.68
N ALA A 76 3.54 -33.82 -12.32
CA ALA A 76 2.27 -33.22 -12.73
C ALA A 76 2.37 -32.68 -14.17
N THR A 77 1.23 -32.45 -14.80
CA THR A 77 1.14 -31.78 -16.11
C THR A 77 0.40 -30.46 -15.93
N THR A 78 0.84 -29.40 -16.62
CA THR A 78 0.15 -28.11 -16.57
C THR A 78 -1.21 -28.14 -17.28
N ASP A 79 -2.18 -27.39 -16.75
CA ASP A 79 -3.47 -27.18 -17.40
C ASP A 79 -3.40 -26.14 -18.54
N LEU A 80 -4.54 -25.79 -19.12
CA LEU A 80 -4.63 -24.83 -20.23
C LEU A 80 -4.16 -23.40 -19.85
N ASP A 81 -4.18 -23.07 -18.57
CA ASP A 81 -3.69 -21.81 -18.03
C ASP A 81 -2.23 -21.93 -17.54
N GLY A 82 -1.54 -23.03 -17.88
CA GLY A 82 -0.15 -23.28 -17.52
C GLY A 82 0.05 -23.69 -16.05
N ARG A 83 -1.02 -23.94 -15.29
CA ARG A 83 -0.94 -24.18 -13.84
C ARG A 83 -0.72 -25.65 -13.51
N PHE A 84 0.04 -25.91 -12.46
CA PHE A 84 0.24 -27.25 -11.91
C PHE A 84 0.10 -27.27 -10.38
N SER A 85 -0.21 -28.45 -9.86
CA SER A 85 -0.15 -28.78 -8.43
C SER A 85 0.58 -30.10 -8.26
N LEU A 86 1.62 -30.12 -7.43
CA LEU A 86 2.51 -31.26 -7.26
C LEU A 86 2.92 -31.44 -5.80
N SER A 87 2.48 -32.53 -5.17
CA SER A 87 2.91 -32.88 -3.81
C SER A 87 4.21 -33.68 -3.83
N VAL A 88 5.21 -33.23 -3.08
CA VAL A 88 6.56 -33.81 -3.03
C VAL A 88 6.93 -34.12 -1.58
N ALA A 89 7.49 -35.31 -1.34
CA ALA A 89 8.04 -35.65 -0.03
C ALA A 89 9.45 -35.03 0.11
N VAL A 90 9.66 -34.22 1.15
CA VAL A 90 10.92 -33.50 1.36
C VAL A 90 11.36 -33.66 2.81
N PRO A 91 12.64 -33.96 3.09
CA PRO A 91 13.18 -33.84 4.45
C PRO A 91 13.20 -32.36 4.88
N ASP A 92 12.84 -32.07 6.14
CA ASP A 92 12.84 -30.71 6.70
C ASP A 92 14.13 -29.95 6.36
N GLY A 93 13.99 -28.76 5.75
CA GLY A 93 15.08 -27.86 5.41
C GLY A 93 15.86 -28.20 4.14
N ALA A 94 15.43 -29.17 3.32
CA ALA A 94 16.06 -29.48 2.04
C ALA A 94 15.37 -28.75 0.86
N ALA A 95 16.15 -28.28 -0.11
CA ALA A 95 15.61 -27.73 -1.35
C ALA A 95 15.18 -28.84 -2.34
N VAL A 96 14.06 -28.65 -3.03
CA VAL A 96 13.52 -29.54 -4.06
C VAL A 96 13.92 -29.05 -5.44
N THR A 97 14.47 -29.94 -6.25
CA THR A 97 14.75 -29.66 -7.67
C THR A 97 13.53 -30.00 -8.51
N VAL A 98 12.95 -29.00 -9.18
CA VAL A 98 11.82 -29.11 -10.09
C VAL A 98 12.33 -29.01 -11.52
N THR A 99 12.08 -30.04 -12.34
CA THR A 99 12.41 -30.04 -13.77
C THR A 99 11.13 -29.94 -14.58
N VAL A 100 11.10 -29.02 -15.54
CA VAL A 100 9.97 -28.80 -16.44
C VAL A 100 10.42 -29.03 -17.89
N ALA A 101 9.64 -29.81 -18.62
CA ALA A 101 9.85 -30.07 -20.04
C ALA A 101 8.54 -29.93 -20.81
N ALA A 102 8.59 -29.20 -21.93
CA ALA A 102 7.46 -29.05 -22.85
C ALA A 102 7.95 -29.15 -24.32
N PRO A 103 7.14 -29.68 -25.25
CA PRO A 103 7.53 -29.74 -26.66
C PRO A 103 7.82 -28.34 -27.23
N GLY A 104 8.97 -28.17 -27.90
CA GLY A 104 9.40 -26.89 -28.47
C GLY A 104 10.14 -25.95 -27.51
N TYR A 105 10.40 -26.39 -26.27
CA TYR A 105 11.12 -25.62 -25.25
C TYR A 105 12.34 -26.38 -24.76
N GLU A 106 13.35 -25.64 -24.31
CA GLU A 106 14.46 -26.22 -23.55
C GLU A 106 13.97 -26.69 -22.18
N SER A 107 14.47 -27.84 -21.73
CA SER A 107 14.15 -28.34 -20.38
C SER A 107 14.79 -27.42 -19.35
N THR A 108 13.97 -26.91 -18.42
CA THR A 108 14.42 -26.00 -17.36
C THR A 108 14.39 -26.70 -16.01
N THR A 109 15.36 -26.38 -15.15
CA THR A 109 15.42 -26.91 -13.78
C THR A 109 15.49 -25.76 -12.78
N VAL A 110 14.55 -25.72 -11.84
CA VAL A 110 14.44 -24.72 -10.78
C VAL A 110 14.66 -25.40 -9.42
N ARG A 111 15.46 -24.77 -8.55
CA ARG A 111 15.67 -25.26 -7.19
C ARG A 111 14.79 -24.46 -6.23
N VAL A 112 13.87 -25.13 -5.55
CA VAL A 112 12.87 -24.53 -4.66
C VAL A 112 13.25 -24.83 -3.22
N ALA A 113 13.57 -23.80 -2.43
CA ALA A 113 13.81 -23.98 -1.00
C ALA A 113 12.49 -24.33 -0.29
N VAL A 114 12.52 -25.36 0.56
CA VAL A 114 11.34 -25.79 1.32
C VAL A 114 11.45 -25.25 2.74
N GLY A 115 10.66 -24.21 3.03
CA GLY A 115 10.51 -23.62 4.36
C GLY A 115 9.50 -24.40 5.23
N THR A 116 8.99 -23.79 6.31
CA THR A 116 8.04 -24.42 7.26
C THR A 116 6.58 -24.44 6.78
N THR A 117 6.31 -24.11 5.51
CA THR A 117 4.96 -23.98 4.94
C THR A 117 4.57 -25.24 4.15
N GLU A 118 3.35 -25.74 4.37
CA GLU A 118 2.81 -26.93 3.67
C GLU A 118 2.58 -26.73 2.16
N THR A 119 2.57 -25.48 1.68
CA THR A 119 2.36 -25.14 0.26
C THR A 119 3.31 -24.04 -0.19
N ILE A 120 3.92 -24.20 -1.37
CA ILE A 120 4.92 -23.28 -1.94
C ILE A 120 4.50 -22.89 -3.35
N ALA A 121 4.53 -21.59 -3.64
CA ALA A 121 4.27 -21.05 -4.98
C ALA A 121 5.55 -21.06 -5.85
N VAL A 122 5.46 -21.51 -7.10
CA VAL A 122 6.61 -21.62 -8.02
C VAL A 122 6.24 -21.22 -9.45
N ASP A 123 6.79 -20.12 -9.96
CA ASP A 123 6.58 -19.70 -11.35
C ASP A 123 7.81 -20.00 -12.21
N ILE A 124 7.59 -20.61 -13.38
CA ILE A 124 8.68 -21.19 -14.20
C ILE A 124 8.59 -20.69 -15.65
N PRO A 125 9.46 -19.78 -16.09
CA PRO A 125 9.57 -19.42 -17.50
C PRO A 125 10.33 -20.51 -18.28
N LEU A 126 9.88 -20.79 -19.51
CA LEU A 126 10.54 -21.71 -20.45
C LEU A 126 11.05 -20.97 -21.69
N THR A 127 12.29 -21.27 -22.08
CA THR A 127 12.92 -20.74 -23.29
C THR A 127 12.57 -21.61 -24.51
N PRO A 128 12.08 -21.04 -25.62
CA PRO A 128 11.89 -21.77 -26.88
C PRO A 128 13.23 -22.29 -27.44
N ALA A 129 13.25 -23.52 -27.96
CA ALA A 129 14.49 -24.18 -28.37
C ALA A 129 15.15 -23.62 -29.65
N ASP A 130 14.49 -22.71 -30.40
CA ASP A 130 14.92 -22.24 -31.73
C ASP A 130 15.60 -20.85 -31.74
N GLN A 131 16.40 -20.51 -30.72
CA GLN A 131 17.27 -19.32 -30.78
C GLN A 131 18.75 -19.64 -30.53
N GLN A 132 19.38 -20.31 -31.49
CA GLN A 132 20.83 -20.18 -31.70
C GLN A 132 21.19 -20.34 -33.19
N ALA A 133 22.10 -19.44 -33.64
CA ALA A 133 22.69 -19.27 -34.97
C ALA A 133 21.90 -18.39 -35.97
N GLY A 134 22.37 -17.15 -36.15
CA GLY A 134 22.01 -16.30 -37.29
C GLY A 134 22.84 -16.60 -38.53
N ASP A 135 22.29 -16.22 -39.69
CA ASP A 135 23.04 -15.80 -40.89
C ASP A 135 22.19 -14.73 -41.61
N PRO A 136 22.75 -13.56 -42.01
CA PRO A 136 22.02 -12.54 -42.74
C PRO A 136 22.12 -12.84 -44.24
N GLY A 137 21.08 -13.43 -44.81
CA GLY A 137 21.08 -13.76 -46.22
C GLY A 137 19.72 -14.14 -46.77
N ASP A 138 19.37 -13.45 -47.85
CA ASP A 138 18.38 -13.82 -48.87
C ASP A 138 16.91 -13.42 -48.64
N GLY A 139 16.57 -12.28 -49.26
CA GLY A 139 15.20 -11.91 -49.55
C GLY A 139 14.70 -12.66 -50.78
N GLY A 140 13.84 -13.67 -50.57
CA GLY A 140 13.11 -14.35 -51.62
C GLY A 140 11.74 -13.72 -51.87
N ALA A 141 11.62 -12.95 -52.95
CA ALA A 141 10.34 -12.63 -53.58
C ALA A 141 9.87 -13.78 -54.50
N HIS A 142 8.54 -13.98 -54.53
CA HIS A 142 7.65 -14.56 -55.56
C HIS A 142 8.18 -15.55 -56.64
N PRO A 143 7.44 -16.65 -56.92
CA PRO A 143 7.80 -17.59 -57.97
C PRO A 143 7.26 -17.15 -59.34
N GLY A 144 8.07 -17.36 -60.38
CA GLY A 144 7.68 -17.18 -61.78
C GLY A 144 8.76 -17.68 -62.73
N ASP A 145 8.85 -19.00 -62.89
CA ASP A 145 9.63 -19.64 -63.95
C ASP A 145 8.96 -19.44 -65.32
N GLY A 146 9.76 -19.12 -66.34
CA GLY A 146 9.28 -18.98 -67.71
C GLY A 146 10.31 -18.58 -68.78
N GLU A 147 11.48 -19.22 -68.79
CA GLU A 147 12.26 -19.61 -70.00
C GLU A 147 12.75 -18.56 -71.05
N PRO A 148 13.67 -18.88 -72.00
CA PRO A 148 15.02 -18.28 -72.02
C PRO A 148 15.40 -17.54 -73.32
N GLY A 149 16.53 -16.82 -73.28
CA GLY A 149 17.20 -16.30 -74.48
C GLY A 149 18.54 -15.61 -74.18
N ASP A 150 19.61 -16.23 -74.68
CA ASP A 150 20.85 -15.68 -75.29
C ASP A 150 20.80 -14.14 -75.54
N ASP A 151 21.80 -13.30 -75.24
CA ASP A 151 23.01 -13.07 -76.07
C ASP A 151 24.05 -12.19 -75.30
N GLY A 152 25.34 -12.39 -75.59
CA GLY A 152 26.22 -11.25 -75.95
C GLY A 152 27.12 -10.54 -74.90
N GLN A 153 28.38 -11.00 -74.82
CA GLN A 153 29.64 -10.23 -75.01
C GLN A 153 30.06 -9.06 -74.08
N GLY A 154 31.06 -9.34 -73.22
CA GLY A 154 32.40 -8.70 -73.16
C GLY A 154 32.60 -7.35 -72.43
N PRO A 155 33.86 -6.85 -72.31
CA PRO A 155 34.93 -7.37 -71.43
C PRO A 155 35.72 -6.27 -70.66
N GLY A 156 36.73 -6.67 -69.87
CA GLY A 156 37.90 -5.85 -69.49
C GLY A 156 38.21 -5.88 -67.98
N ASP A 157 39.20 -6.63 -67.51
CA ASP A 157 40.66 -6.29 -67.45
C ASP A 157 40.98 -5.40 -66.23
N ASP A 158 42.07 -5.51 -65.48
CA ASP A 158 43.13 -6.50 -65.25
C ASP A 158 44.07 -5.84 -64.20
N LYS A 159 44.73 -6.65 -63.34
CA LYS A 159 46.07 -6.42 -62.74
C LYS A 159 46.28 -5.34 -61.65
N ASP A 160 47.22 -5.45 -60.71
CA ASP A 160 48.17 -6.49 -60.22
C ASP A 160 49.04 -5.77 -59.15
N THR A 161 49.91 -6.54 -58.48
CA THR A 161 51.07 -6.19 -57.63
C THR A 161 50.88 -6.38 -56.13
N GLY A 162 51.50 -7.45 -55.62
CA GLY A 162 51.94 -7.59 -54.24
C GLY A 162 53.46 -7.45 -54.10
N GLU A 163 53.96 -7.40 -52.87
CA GLU A 163 55.09 -8.20 -52.36
C GLU A 163 55.38 -7.89 -50.86
N PRO A 164 56.00 -8.82 -50.07
CA PRO A 164 56.24 -8.70 -48.62
C PRO A 164 57.74 -8.77 -48.18
N GLY A 165 58.07 -8.57 -46.88
CA GLY A 165 59.40 -8.94 -46.34
C GLY A 165 59.78 -8.53 -44.89
N GLN A 166 59.88 -9.54 -43.99
CA GLN A 166 60.89 -9.94 -42.96
C GLN A 166 61.70 -8.95 -42.03
N GLU A 167 61.83 -9.41 -40.75
CA GLU A 167 62.62 -9.08 -39.52
C GLU A 167 64.18 -8.97 -39.61
N PRO A 168 65.01 -8.82 -38.52
CA PRO A 168 64.86 -8.31 -37.12
C PRO A 168 66.06 -7.43 -36.57
N GLY A 169 66.01 -6.94 -35.31
CA GLY A 169 67.21 -6.54 -34.53
C GLY A 169 67.01 -5.72 -33.22
N GLU A 170 67.53 -6.22 -32.09
CA GLU A 170 67.93 -5.51 -30.83
C GLU A 170 69.48 -5.29 -30.82
N PRO A 171 70.22 -4.72 -29.80
CA PRO A 171 69.88 -4.33 -28.40
C PRO A 171 70.59 -3.07 -27.80
N GLY A 172 70.34 -2.79 -26.50
CA GLY A 172 71.19 -2.02 -25.56
C GLY A 172 70.35 -1.24 -24.53
N GLY A 173 70.53 -1.24 -23.21
CA GLY A 173 71.62 -1.64 -22.30
C GLY A 173 71.86 -0.51 -21.29
N GLY A 174 71.69 -0.75 -19.97
CA GLY A 174 71.98 0.24 -18.91
C GLY A 174 71.49 -0.16 -17.52
N ASP A 175 72.40 -0.76 -16.73
CA ASP A 175 72.29 -1.14 -15.31
C ASP A 175 72.39 0.09 -14.37
N ASP A 176 71.87 0.04 -13.13
CA ASP A 176 72.65 -0.30 -11.91
C ASP A 176 71.89 -0.07 -10.56
N GLN A 177 72.01 -1.08 -9.68
CA GLN A 177 72.04 -1.12 -8.19
C GLN A 177 70.94 -0.42 -7.34
N GLY A 178 70.38 -1.00 -6.27
CA GLY A 178 70.76 -2.15 -5.45
C GLY A 178 70.53 -1.81 -3.96
N GLY A 179 69.67 -2.57 -3.26
CA GLY A 179 69.45 -2.43 -1.81
C GLY A 179 68.39 -3.42 -1.33
N GLY A 180 68.83 -4.52 -0.71
CA GLY A 180 67.95 -5.53 -0.11
C GLY A 180 67.81 -5.33 1.39
N GLU A 181 66.61 -5.61 1.90
CA GLU A 181 66.33 -5.97 3.30
C GLU A 181 65.29 -7.11 3.32
N GLU A 182 65.43 -7.98 4.33
CA GLU A 182 64.79 -9.27 4.55
C GLU A 182 63.25 -9.22 4.76
N PRO A 183 62.53 -10.36 4.60
CA PRO A 183 61.07 -10.38 4.77
C PRO A 183 60.67 -10.38 6.24
N GLY A 184 60.00 -9.31 6.66
CA GLY A 184 59.35 -9.21 7.97
C GLY A 184 58.05 -9.99 8.01
N ASP A 185 58.03 -10.95 8.94
CA ASP A 185 56.90 -11.57 9.66
C ASP A 185 55.48 -11.17 9.22
N GLY A 186 54.81 -12.12 8.56
CA GLY A 186 53.39 -12.05 8.24
C GLY A 186 52.56 -12.15 9.52
N GLY A 187 52.08 -11.01 9.99
CA GLY A 187 50.83 -10.98 10.76
C GLY A 187 49.68 -11.53 9.90
N PRO A 188 48.62 -12.11 10.49
CA PRO A 188 47.46 -12.54 9.72
C PRO A 188 46.76 -11.28 9.21
N GLY A 189 47.19 -10.81 8.05
CA GLY A 189 46.37 -9.94 7.22
C GLY A 189 45.13 -10.75 6.91
N GLY A 190 43.99 -10.35 7.47
CA GLY A 190 42.71 -10.81 6.97
C GLY A 190 42.72 -10.61 5.46
N GLU A 191 42.38 -11.66 4.70
CA GLU A 191 42.18 -11.51 3.27
C GLU A 191 41.28 -10.29 3.04
N PRO A 192 41.64 -9.39 2.10
CA PRO A 192 40.74 -8.31 1.72
C PRO A 192 39.40 -8.94 1.36
N ALA A 193 38.31 -8.40 1.92
CA ALA A 193 36.98 -8.90 1.64
C ALA A 193 36.80 -8.97 0.11
N PRO A 194 36.21 -10.07 -0.41
CA PRO A 194 36.02 -10.22 -1.84
C PRO A 194 35.26 -9.00 -2.41
N GLU A 195 35.85 -8.35 -3.42
CA GLU A 195 35.15 -7.35 -4.23
C GLU A 195 34.26 -8.10 -5.22
N TYR A 196 32.95 -7.99 -5.03
CA TYR A 196 31.96 -8.57 -5.92
C TYR A 196 31.56 -7.55 -7.00
N GLU A 197 31.26 -8.01 -8.20
CA GLU A 197 30.79 -7.16 -9.31
C GLU A 197 29.26 -7.20 -9.48
N GLY A 198 28.55 -7.98 -8.67
CA GLY A 198 27.09 -8.04 -8.65
C GLY A 198 26.47 -6.78 -8.04
N SER A 199 25.31 -6.39 -8.56
CA SER A 199 24.52 -5.30 -8.01
C SER A 199 23.02 -5.60 -8.00
N VAL A 200 22.30 -4.95 -7.10
CA VAL A 200 20.83 -5.05 -6.97
C VAL A 200 20.24 -3.65 -7.11
N ALA A 201 19.34 -3.47 -8.07
CA ALA A 201 18.59 -2.24 -8.28
C ALA A 201 17.17 -2.40 -7.71
N VAL A 202 16.83 -1.65 -6.66
CA VAL A 202 15.60 -1.85 -5.89
C VAL A 202 14.65 -0.67 -6.06
N SER A 203 13.43 -0.97 -6.51
CA SER A 203 12.31 -0.02 -6.56
C SER A 203 11.36 -0.27 -5.39
N VAL A 204 11.07 0.77 -4.61
CA VAL A 204 10.29 0.70 -3.36
C VAL A 204 8.83 1.05 -3.63
N ARG A 205 7.89 0.19 -3.19
CA ARG A 205 6.43 0.41 -3.32
C ARG A 205 5.75 0.36 -1.96
N LEU A 206 4.80 1.25 -1.70
CA LEU A 206 4.01 1.21 -0.47
C LEU A 206 2.75 0.36 -0.68
N ARG A 207 2.38 -0.44 0.33
CA ARG A 207 1.17 -1.27 0.31
C ARG A 207 0.25 -0.93 1.48
N ASN A 208 -1.06 -0.99 1.26
CA ASN A 208 -2.01 -0.90 2.36
C ASN A 208 -1.97 -2.17 3.21
N ALA A 209 -1.98 -1.97 4.53
CA ALA A 209 -2.11 -3.03 5.50
C ALA A 209 -3.51 -3.04 6.09
N SER A 210 -4.10 -4.23 6.16
CA SER A 210 -5.25 -4.41 7.04
C SER A 210 -4.77 -4.46 8.49
N PRO A 211 -5.53 -3.90 9.44
CA PRO A 211 -5.27 -4.14 10.86
C PRO A 211 -5.42 -5.64 11.15
N PRO A 212 -4.72 -6.16 12.17
CA PRO A 212 -5.03 -7.48 12.69
C PRO A 212 -6.51 -7.56 13.09
N ALA A 213 -7.12 -8.73 12.92
CA ALA A 213 -8.55 -8.91 13.17
C ALA A 213 -8.92 -8.42 14.57
N ALA A 214 -9.82 -7.43 14.64
CA ALA A 214 -10.40 -7.02 15.91
C ALA A 214 -11.02 -8.26 16.58
N PRO A 215 -10.81 -8.47 17.89
CA PRO A 215 -11.46 -9.58 18.57
C PRO A 215 -12.96 -9.47 18.32
N SER A 216 -13.56 -10.55 17.79
CA SER A 216 -15.00 -10.66 17.61
C SER A 216 -15.67 -10.14 18.88
N ALA A 217 -16.49 -9.10 18.77
CA ALA A 217 -17.26 -8.59 19.90
C ALA A 217 -18.11 -9.75 20.42
N ALA A 218 -17.66 -10.36 21.53
CA ALA A 218 -18.48 -11.30 22.25
C ALA A 218 -19.80 -10.59 22.57
N PRO A 219 -20.96 -11.26 22.47
CA PRO A 219 -22.21 -10.66 22.91
C PRO A 219 -22.03 -10.20 24.36
N PHE A 220 -22.19 -8.91 24.62
CA PHE A 220 -22.04 -8.35 25.95
C PHE A 220 -22.93 -9.15 26.92
N PRO A 221 -22.36 -9.79 27.97
CA PRO A 221 -23.19 -10.33 29.03
C PRO A 221 -23.95 -9.18 29.68
N ALA A 222 -25.27 -9.34 29.82
CA ALA A 222 -26.21 -8.28 30.17
C ALA A 222 -26.01 -7.62 31.56
N ASP A 223 -25.02 -8.05 32.35
CA ASP A 223 -24.89 -7.70 33.77
C ASP A 223 -23.50 -7.15 34.16
N VAL A 224 -22.86 -6.34 33.33
CA VAL A 224 -21.69 -5.55 33.76
C VAL A 224 -21.98 -4.07 33.62
N GLN A 225 -22.14 -3.40 34.76
CA GLN A 225 -22.28 -1.93 34.82
C GLN A 225 -21.01 -1.26 34.27
N PRO A 226 -21.13 -0.19 33.47
CA PRO A 226 -19.96 0.49 32.92
C PRO A 226 -19.12 1.09 34.05
N VAL A 227 -17.91 0.58 34.20
CA VAL A 227 -16.84 1.30 34.89
C VAL A 227 -16.52 2.54 34.06
N SER A 228 -16.48 3.70 34.72
CA SER A 228 -16.14 4.97 34.09
C SER A 228 -14.82 4.85 33.32
N SER A 229 -14.86 5.14 32.03
CA SER A 229 -13.66 5.29 31.20
C SER A 229 -12.74 6.37 31.79
N PRO A 230 -11.42 6.20 31.77
CA PRO A 230 -10.50 7.29 32.09
C PRO A 230 -10.74 8.45 31.12
N ALA A 231 -10.62 9.68 31.62
CA ALA A 231 -10.85 10.87 30.82
C ALA A 231 -9.90 10.91 29.60
N PRO A 232 -10.38 11.35 28.43
CA PRO A 232 -9.52 11.49 27.25
C PRO A 232 -8.42 12.52 27.53
N VAL A 233 -7.17 12.12 27.27
CA VAL A 233 -6.04 13.06 27.22
C VAL A 233 -6.26 13.98 26.03
N ARG A 234 -6.52 15.25 26.28
CA ARG A 234 -6.49 16.30 25.25
C ARG A 234 -5.05 16.41 24.72
N ARG A 235 -4.78 15.88 23.53
CA ARG A 235 -3.60 16.29 22.75
C ARG A 235 -3.92 17.65 22.11
N THR A 236 -3.56 18.73 22.79
CA THR A 236 -3.12 19.94 22.07
C THR A 236 -1.75 19.61 21.47
N ALA A 237 -1.44 20.12 20.27
CA ALA A 237 -0.12 19.99 19.64
C ALA A 237 0.99 20.12 20.70
N ALA A 238 1.54 18.99 21.12
CA ALA A 238 2.38 18.93 22.31
C ALA A 238 3.81 19.08 21.84
N ASP A 239 4.54 19.98 22.49
CA ASP A 239 5.99 20.01 22.45
C ASP A 239 6.53 18.57 22.51
N PRO A 240 7.41 18.14 21.57
CA PRO A 240 7.93 16.77 21.51
C PRO A 240 8.68 16.37 22.79
N TYR A 241 8.95 17.32 23.68
CA TYR A 241 9.59 17.10 24.96
C TYR A 241 8.68 17.45 26.13
N VAL A 242 9.01 16.92 27.31
CA VAL A 242 8.34 17.27 28.55
C VAL A 242 8.84 18.67 28.99
N PRO A 243 7.97 19.68 29.14
CA PRO A 243 8.39 21.05 29.43
C PRO A 243 9.28 21.15 30.67
N GLY A 244 10.46 21.74 30.51
CA GLY A 244 11.43 21.98 31.58
C GLY A 244 12.22 20.75 32.04
N GLU A 245 11.97 19.55 31.49
CA GLU A 245 12.67 18.32 31.87
C GLU A 245 13.84 17.98 30.94
N TRP A 246 14.95 17.56 31.54
CA TRP A 246 16.20 17.20 30.88
C TRP A 246 16.75 15.90 31.44
N ILE A 247 17.36 15.09 30.58
CA ILE A 247 18.16 13.92 30.93
C ILE A 247 19.62 14.34 30.89
N VAL A 248 20.33 14.15 31.99
CA VAL A 248 21.73 14.55 32.17
C VAL A 248 22.57 13.32 32.46
N GLU A 249 23.62 13.13 31.68
CA GLU A 249 24.64 12.11 31.90
C GLU A 249 25.80 12.71 32.71
N VAL A 250 26.26 11.99 33.73
CA VAL A 250 27.43 12.36 34.54
C VAL A 250 28.52 11.30 34.46
N ALA A 251 29.77 11.73 34.56
CA ALA A 251 30.94 10.85 34.49
C ALA A 251 30.96 9.80 35.61
N GLU A 252 31.41 8.58 35.27
CA GLU A 252 31.60 7.50 36.25
C GLU A 252 32.70 7.80 37.28
N ALA A 253 32.59 7.20 38.47
CA ALA A 253 33.59 7.32 39.54
C ALA A 253 34.97 6.81 39.06
N PRO A 254 36.10 7.43 39.50
CA PRO A 254 36.27 8.18 40.74
C PRO A 254 36.10 9.69 40.59
N VAL A 255 35.63 10.17 39.43
CA VAL A 255 35.52 11.60 39.11
C VAL A 255 34.32 12.27 39.81
N GLN A 256 33.45 11.52 40.47
CA GLN A 256 32.31 12.05 41.23
C GLN A 256 32.81 13.09 42.27
N PRO A 257 32.63 14.40 42.04
CA PRO A 257 32.71 15.35 43.14
C PRO A 257 31.58 14.94 44.09
N ALA A 258 31.87 14.86 45.38
CA ALA A 258 30.84 14.55 46.37
C ALA A 258 29.66 15.54 46.23
N GLY A 259 28.61 15.09 45.54
CA GLY A 259 27.41 15.85 45.19
C GLY A 259 27.61 16.82 44.04
N VAL A 260 27.11 16.49 42.84
CA VAL A 260 26.67 17.54 41.90
C VAL A 260 25.66 18.39 42.68
N ARG A 261 26.01 19.65 42.94
CA ARG A 261 25.12 20.60 43.63
C ARG A 261 24.14 21.18 42.62
N TRP A 262 23.06 20.45 42.38
CA TRP A 262 21.97 20.87 41.49
C TRP A 262 21.35 22.22 41.91
N ASP A 263 21.29 22.46 43.23
CA ASP A 263 20.62 23.62 43.83
C ASP A 263 21.22 24.99 43.43
N ASP A 264 22.53 25.06 43.16
CA ASP A 264 23.20 26.32 42.82
C ASP A 264 22.96 26.77 41.36
N ALA A 265 22.38 25.89 40.52
CA ALA A 265 22.17 26.11 39.09
C ALA A 265 20.69 26.29 38.70
N GLY A 266 19.77 26.37 39.66
CA GLY A 266 18.33 26.40 39.38
C GLY A 266 17.82 25.07 38.78
N VAL A 267 18.53 23.98 39.06
CA VAL A 267 18.24 22.63 38.58
C VAL A 267 17.75 21.81 39.76
N ARG A 268 16.56 21.22 39.64
CA ARG A 268 16.01 20.32 40.64
C ARG A 268 16.07 18.90 40.10
N THR A 269 16.77 18.00 40.79
CA THR A 269 16.72 16.57 40.45
C THR A 269 15.29 16.06 40.67
N VAL A 270 14.74 15.44 39.64
CA VAL A 270 13.45 14.74 39.70
C VAL A 270 13.69 13.30 40.12
N GLU A 271 14.62 12.63 39.44
CA GLU A 271 14.89 11.20 39.63
C GLU A 271 16.33 10.85 39.20
N LYS A 272 16.96 9.89 39.91
CA LYS A 272 18.19 9.24 39.43
C LYS A 272 17.77 8.03 38.58
N LEU A 273 17.97 8.12 37.26
CA LEU A 273 17.54 7.10 36.30
C LEU A 273 18.48 5.88 36.32
N SER A 274 19.79 6.11 36.47
CA SER A 274 20.82 5.07 36.62
C SER A 274 22.05 5.64 37.35
N ASP A 275 23.15 4.87 37.44
CA ASP A 275 24.38 5.35 38.09
C ASP A 275 25.00 6.59 37.43
N THR A 276 24.80 6.75 36.13
CA THR A 276 25.31 7.87 35.33
C THR A 276 24.23 8.79 34.80
N PHE A 277 22.94 8.43 34.84
CA PHE A 277 21.86 9.24 34.27
C PHE A 277 20.91 9.82 35.31
N TYR A 278 20.56 11.09 35.15
CA TYR A 278 19.64 11.84 36.02
C TYR A 278 18.56 12.53 35.20
N LEU A 279 17.31 12.44 35.67
CA LEU A 279 16.22 13.28 35.21
C LEU A 279 16.18 14.54 36.08
N VAL A 280 16.28 15.70 35.45
CA VAL A 280 16.30 17.00 36.12
C VAL A 280 15.26 17.94 35.53
N VAL A 281 14.78 18.87 36.35
CA VAL A 281 13.95 20.00 35.93
C VAL A 281 14.75 21.27 36.07
N VAL A 282 14.77 22.10 35.03
CA VAL A 282 15.38 23.43 35.07
C VAL A 282 14.26 24.46 35.20
N GLU A 283 14.27 25.24 36.28
CA GLU A 283 13.24 26.25 36.52
C GLU A 283 13.57 27.56 35.75
N GLY A 284 12.60 28.06 34.97
CA GLY A 284 12.68 29.34 34.26
C GLY A 284 12.30 29.26 32.78
N ASP A 285 12.03 30.42 32.16
CA ASP A 285 11.60 30.56 30.76
C ASP A 285 12.79 30.86 29.81
N ALA A 286 13.98 30.34 30.11
CA ALA A 286 15.17 30.54 29.27
C ALA A 286 15.09 29.69 27.98
N PRO A 287 15.70 30.13 26.86
CA PRO A 287 15.80 29.32 25.65
C PRO A 287 16.54 27.99 25.91
N ASP A 288 16.16 26.93 25.19
CA ASP A 288 16.70 25.58 25.37
C ASP A 288 18.23 25.54 25.24
N GLU A 289 18.82 26.29 24.31
CA GLU A 289 20.27 26.32 24.11
C GLU A 289 21.01 26.93 25.31
N GLU A 290 20.38 27.87 26.00
CA GLU A 290 20.94 28.47 27.21
C GLU A 290 20.87 27.48 28.38
N ILE A 291 19.78 26.73 28.49
CA ILE A 291 19.59 25.70 29.51
C ILE A 291 20.58 24.55 29.30
N GLU A 292 20.72 24.06 28.07
CA GLU A 292 21.67 23.01 27.70
C GLU A 292 23.10 23.41 28.08
N ARG A 293 23.53 24.62 27.68
CA ARG A 293 24.87 25.12 28.02
C ARG A 293 25.08 25.20 29.53
N ARG A 294 24.08 25.67 30.29
CA ARG A 294 24.15 25.71 31.76
C ARG A 294 24.30 24.32 32.37
N LEU A 295 23.63 23.32 31.82
CA LEU A 295 23.74 21.94 32.28
C LEU A 295 25.12 21.35 31.94
N LEU A 296 25.64 21.62 30.74
CA LEU A 296 26.97 21.17 30.31
C LEU A 296 28.12 21.85 31.08
N ASP A 297 27.91 23.08 31.57
CA ASP A 297 28.89 23.79 32.41
C ASP A 297 28.98 23.21 33.85
N LEU A 298 28.07 22.31 34.24
CA LEU A 298 28.10 21.70 35.58
C LEU A 298 29.26 20.70 35.72
N PRO A 299 30.02 20.74 36.83
CA PRO A 299 31.11 19.81 37.05
C PRO A 299 30.65 18.34 37.01
N GLY A 300 31.23 17.58 36.09
CA GLY A 300 30.98 16.14 35.95
C GLY A 300 29.84 15.78 35.01
N VAL A 301 29.13 16.74 34.43
CA VAL A 301 28.18 16.48 33.34
C VAL A 301 28.93 16.20 32.05
N VAL A 302 28.57 15.11 31.38
CA VAL A 302 29.14 14.66 30.11
C VAL A 302 28.24 15.06 28.95
N SER A 303 26.93 14.91 29.13
CA SER A 303 25.93 15.26 28.14
C SER A 303 24.62 15.70 28.82
N ALA A 304 23.84 16.51 28.12
CA ALA A 304 22.50 16.92 28.55
C ALA A 304 21.59 16.98 27.33
N GLY A 305 20.39 16.40 27.43
CA GLY A 305 19.38 16.44 26.38
C GLY A 305 17.99 16.61 26.97
N ARG A 306 17.05 17.15 26.19
CA ARG A 306 15.66 17.32 26.64
C ARG A 306 14.98 15.96 26.83
N ASN A 307 14.12 15.84 27.86
CA ASN A 307 13.35 14.62 28.09
C ASN A 307 12.25 14.48 27.03
N GLN A 308 12.41 13.54 26.10
CA GLN A 308 11.45 13.31 25.04
C GLN A 308 10.15 12.69 25.58
N ARG A 309 9.01 13.12 25.02
CA ARG A 309 7.74 12.44 25.26
C ARG A 309 7.72 11.15 24.46
N VAL A 310 7.65 10.02 25.15
CA VAL A 310 7.30 8.75 24.52
C VAL A 310 5.79 8.64 24.37
N HIS A 311 5.34 8.24 23.20
CA HIS A 311 3.96 7.89 22.93
C HIS A 311 3.83 6.36 22.84
N PRO A 312 2.67 5.78 23.21
CA PRO A 312 2.43 4.37 22.91
C PRO A 312 2.65 4.13 21.41
N VAL A 313 3.50 3.14 21.14
CA VAL A 313 3.89 2.65 19.81
C VAL A 313 2.63 2.36 18.99
N SER A 314 2.59 2.80 17.73
CA SER A 314 1.38 2.76 16.90
C SER A 314 0.92 1.32 16.68
N ALA A 315 -0.10 0.89 17.43
CA ALA A 315 -0.95 -0.22 17.02
C ALA A 315 -2.15 0.36 16.25
N ALA A 316 -2.60 -0.32 15.19
CA ALA A 316 -3.85 0.01 14.52
C ALA A 316 -4.96 0.33 15.53
N VAL A 317 -5.57 1.50 15.40
CA VAL A 317 -6.64 1.93 16.30
C VAL A 317 -7.97 1.38 15.75
N ALA A 318 -8.62 0.50 16.49
CA ALA A 318 -9.96 0.03 16.16
C ALA A 318 -11.00 0.80 17.00
N PRO A 319 -11.95 1.52 16.39
CA PRO A 319 -13.01 2.17 17.12
C PRO A 319 -14.04 1.15 17.62
N ASN A 320 -14.77 1.50 18.68
CA ASN A 320 -15.72 0.61 19.34
C ASN A 320 -17.15 0.64 18.76
N ASP A 321 -17.35 1.24 17.58
CA ASP A 321 -18.68 1.42 16.97
C ASP A 321 -19.32 0.09 16.56
N GLU A 322 -20.64 0.00 16.72
CA GLU A 322 -21.43 -1.24 16.59
C GLU A 322 -21.21 -1.96 15.26
N TYR A 323 -21.07 -1.22 14.16
CA TYR A 323 -20.96 -1.77 12.81
C TYR A 323 -19.55 -1.66 12.21
N TYR A 324 -18.54 -1.23 12.97
CA TYR A 324 -17.17 -1.08 12.45
C TYR A 324 -16.63 -2.38 11.84
N PHE A 325 -16.88 -3.53 12.47
CA PHE A 325 -16.47 -4.85 11.95
C PHE A 325 -17.09 -5.21 10.59
N ARG A 326 -18.10 -4.46 10.13
CA ARG A 326 -18.74 -4.63 8.81
C ARG A 326 -18.22 -3.63 7.76
N GLN A 327 -17.41 -2.66 8.14
CA GLN A 327 -16.89 -1.60 7.28
C GLN A 327 -15.52 -2.00 6.71
N TRP A 328 -15.51 -2.96 5.79
CA TRP A 328 -14.27 -3.41 5.11
C TRP A 328 -13.49 -2.26 4.45
N SER A 329 -14.17 -1.18 4.07
CA SER A 329 -13.60 -0.03 3.38
C SER A 329 -12.56 0.72 4.20
N LEU A 330 -12.70 0.81 5.54
CA LEU A 330 -11.74 1.55 6.39
C LEU A 330 -10.42 0.79 6.58
N PRO A 331 -10.42 -0.51 6.92
CA PRO A 331 -9.23 -1.36 6.87
C PRO A 331 -8.51 -1.37 5.52
N LEU A 332 -9.25 -1.36 4.40
CA LEU A 332 -8.66 -1.53 3.07
C LEU A 332 -7.70 -0.39 2.71
N ILE A 333 -7.91 0.80 3.27
CA ILE A 333 -7.11 2.01 3.02
C ILE A 333 -6.17 2.34 4.19
N SER A 334 -5.90 1.40 5.10
CA SER A 334 -5.04 1.60 6.27
C SER A 334 -5.52 2.70 7.24
N ALA A 335 -6.82 3.04 7.25
CA ALA A 335 -7.36 4.06 8.16
C ALA A 335 -7.09 3.80 9.66
N PRO A 336 -7.12 2.55 10.16
CA PRO A 336 -6.79 2.24 11.56
C PRO A 336 -5.38 2.66 11.96
N TYR A 337 -4.42 2.59 11.05
CA TYR A 337 -3.07 3.09 11.29
C TYR A 337 -3.03 4.63 11.17
N ALA A 338 -3.76 5.24 10.23
CA ALA A 338 -3.88 6.70 10.14
C ALA A 338 -4.37 7.36 11.45
N TRP A 339 -5.26 6.68 12.19
CA TRP A 339 -5.78 7.16 13.47
C TRP A 339 -4.77 7.16 14.62
N SER A 340 -3.62 6.48 14.49
CA SER A 340 -2.53 6.61 15.46
C SER A 340 -1.79 7.96 15.31
N VAL A 341 -1.77 8.51 14.09
CA VAL A 341 -1.24 9.84 13.78
C VAL A 341 -2.23 10.92 14.24
N THR A 342 -3.45 10.90 13.70
CA THR A 342 -4.52 11.82 14.09
C THR A 342 -5.89 11.22 13.82
N THR A 343 -6.87 11.57 14.66
CA THR A 343 -8.28 11.17 14.49
C THR A 343 -9.14 12.29 13.88
N GLY A 344 -8.50 13.38 13.42
CA GLY A 344 -9.14 14.56 12.87
C GLY A 344 -9.28 15.71 13.87
N SER A 345 -9.67 16.88 13.38
CA SER A 345 -9.95 18.07 14.19
C SER A 345 -11.29 18.73 13.81
N ARG A 346 -12.00 19.29 14.81
CA ARG A 346 -13.19 20.13 14.56
C ARG A 346 -12.86 21.41 13.80
N ASP A 347 -11.61 21.84 13.81
CA ASP A 347 -11.17 23.03 13.10
C ASP A 347 -11.10 22.79 11.59
N VAL A 348 -11.00 21.53 11.16
CA VAL A 348 -11.08 21.15 9.74
C VAL A 348 -12.55 21.05 9.33
N VAL A 349 -12.88 21.77 8.26
CA VAL A 349 -14.25 21.86 7.72
C VAL A 349 -14.29 21.18 6.36
N VAL A 350 -15.09 20.12 6.24
CA VAL A 350 -15.35 19.42 4.97
C VAL A 350 -16.73 19.81 4.46
N ALA A 351 -16.77 20.50 3.32
CA ALA A 351 -18.00 20.78 2.62
C ALA A 351 -18.45 19.59 1.79
N VAL A 352 -19.71 19.21 1.98
CA VAL A 352 -20.38 18.12 1.26
C VAL A 352 -21.36 18.74 0.28
N LEU A 353 -20.94 18.85 -1.00
CA LEU A 353 -21.76 19.38 -2.08
C LEU A 353 -22.60 18.25 -2.66
N ASP A 354 -23.85 18.14 -2.22
CA ASP A 354 -24.67 16.94 -2.45
C ASP A 354 -26.18 17.23 -2.37
N THR A 355 -27.00 16.21 -2.08
CA THR A 355 -28.45 16.30 -1.80
C THR A 355 -28.78 16.95 -0.46
N GLY A 356 -27.78 17.35 0.32
CA GLY A 356 -27.95 17.80 1.69
C GLY A 356 -27.75 16.70 2.72
N ILE A 357 -27.84 17.05 4.00
CA ILE A 357 -27.52 16.14 5.11
C ILE A 357 -28.73 16.05 6.06
N ARG A 358 -29.00 14.86 6.58
CA ARG A 358 -29.87 14.64 7.74
C ARG A 358 -29.08 14.87 9.02
N GLU A 359 -29.00 16.12 9.45
CA GLU A 359 -28.26 16.54 10.64
C GLU A 359 -28.82 15.96 11.94
N ASP A 360 -30.02 15.38 11.89
CA ASP A 360 -30.69 14.67 12.97
C ASP A 360 -30.33 13.17 13.03
N HIS A 361 -29.50 12.65 12.12
CA HIS A 361 -28.99 11.29 12.22
C HIS A 361 -28.20 11.11 13.53
N PRO A 362 -28.50 10.07 14.36
CA PRO A 362 -27.88 9.94 15.70
C PRO A 362 -26.35 9.81 15.65
N ASP A 363 -25.85 9.29 14.54
CA ASP A 363 -24.43 9.07 14.28
C ASP A 363 -23.73 10.24 13.57
N LEU A 364 -24.43 11.35 13.33
CA LEU A 364 -23.80 12.60 12.90
C LEU A 364 -23.79 13.57 14.08
N ASN A 365 -22.63 14.17 14.37
CA ASN A 365 -22.55 15.15 15.44
C ASN A 365 -23.19 16.47 14.98
N ARG A 366 -24.45 16.68 15.33
CA ARG A 366 -25.17 17.92 15.01
C ARG A 366 -24.44 19.19 15.46
N ALA A 367 -23.69 19.16 16.56
CA ALA A 367 -22.91 20.31 17.04
C ALA A 367 -21.68 20.61 16.18
N ALA A 368 -21.27 19.67 15.32
CA ALA A 368 -20.18 19.83 14.37
C ALA A 368 -20.66 19.98 12.93
N ILE A 369 -21.97 20.03 12.71
CA ILE A 369 -22.53 20.47 11.45
C ILE A 369 -22.56 21.99 11.50
N VAL A 370 -21.66 22.61 10.74
CA VAL A 370 -21.53 24.07 10.68
C VAL A 370 -22.62 24.66 9.78
N ALA A 371 -22.60 25.98 9.60
CA ALA A 371 -23.55 26.64 8.71
C ALA A 371 -23.55 25.97 7.34
N GLY A 372 -24.75 25.69 6.82
CA GLY A 372 -24.95 25.11 5.50
C GLY A 372 -25.82 25.99 4.62
N ARG A 373 -25.88 25.64 3.34
CA ARG A 373 -26.67 26.39 2.35
C ARG A 373 -27.30 25.48 1.31
N ASN A 374 -28.46 25.92 0.83
CA ASN A 374 -29.19 25.28 -0.25
C ASN A 374 -29.20 26.19 -1.49
N PHE A 375 -28.79 25.61 -2.61
CA PHE A 375 -28.75 26.22 -3.94
C PHE A 375 -29.80 25.62 -4.89
N VAL A 376 -30.62 24.70 -4.40
CA VAL A 376 -31.76 24.12 -5.12
C VAL A 376 -33.02 24.93 -4.82
N SER A 377 -33.81 25.19 -5.85
CA SER A 377 -35.02 26.01 -5.75
C SER A 377 -36.22 25.33 -5.08
N ASP A 378 -36.10 24.06 -4.70
CA ASP A 378 -37.18 23.26 -4.10
C ASP A 378 -37.43 23.59 -2.62
N GLN A 379 -36.50 24.29 -1.98
CA GLN A 379 -36.57 24.66 -0.56
C GLN A 379 -35.98 26.06 -0.32
N SER A 380 -36.08 26.58 0.90
CA SER A 380 -35.43 27.85 1.25
C SER A 380 -33.90 27.73 1.21
N ALA A 381 -33.21 28.85 0.97
CA ALA A 381 -31.75 28.87 0.88
C ALA A 381 -31.03 28.44 2.18
N SER A 382 -31.69 28.53 3.33
CA SER A 382 -31.16 28.08 4.62
C SER A 382 -31.49 26.62 4.94
N ASN A 383 -32.31 25.95 4.12
CA ASN A 383 -32.74 24.58 4.35
C ASN A 383 -31.93 23.62 3.48
N TYR A 384 -30.83 23.12 4.03
CA TYR A 384 -29.95 22.13 3.42
C TYR A 384 -30.34 20.69 3.78
N ARG A 385 -31.45 20.47 4.50
CA ARG A 385 -31.83 19.15 4.99
C ARG A 385 -32.33 18.29 3.84
N ASP A 386 -31.81 17.07 3.74
CA ASP A 386 -32.34 16.13 2.78
C ASP A 386 -33.73 15.61 3.23
N THR A 387 -34.69 15.61 2.32
CA THR A 387 -36.09 15.26 2.61
C THR A 387 -36.54 13.93 2.01
N VAL A 388 -35.61 13.19 1.39
CA VAL A 388 -35.83 11.84 0.88
C VAL A 388 -36.32 10.86 1.95
N ARG A 389 -37.05 9.85 1.49
CA ARG A 389 -37.57 8.78 2.33
C ARG A 389 -36.80 7.47 2.20
N ASP A 390 -36.21 7.20 1.04
CA ASP A 390 -35.62 5.90 0.70
C ASP A 390 -34.26 6.13 0.00
N MET A 391 -33.21 6.36 0.81
CA MET A 391 -31.81 6.68 0.50
C MET A 391 -31.48 8.18 0.49
N SER A 392 -30.62 8.60 1.43
CA SER A 392 -30.08 9.98 1.50
C SER A 392 -28.62 10.02 1.14
N HIS A 393 -28.35 10.32 -0.13
CA HIS A 393 -27.00 10.32 -0.71
C HIS A 393 -26.02 11.21 0.08
N GLY A 394 -26.34 12.49 0.29
CA GLY A 394 -25.45 13.38 1.04
C GLY A 394 -25.27 13.00 2.51
N THR A 395 -26.27 12.37 3.15
CA THR A 395 -26.13 11.82 4.51
C THR A 395 -25.15 10.65 4.53
N MET A 396 -25.20 9.75 3.55
CA MET A 396 -24.25 8.63 3.45
C MET A 396 -22.83 9.09 3.17
N VAL A 397 -22.66 10.07 2.29
CA VAL A 397 -21.36 10.71 2.01
C VAL A 397 -20.79 11.34 3.29
N ALA A 398 -21.62 12.08 4.03
CA ALA A 398 -21.25 12.68 5.31
C ALA A 398 -20.86 11.63 6.36
N GLY A 399 -21.55 10.49 6.42
CA GLY A 399 -21.23 9.39 7.33
C GLY A 399 -19.85 8.78 7.08
N ILE A 400 -19.47 8.60 5.81
CA ILE A 400 -18.13 8.09 5.45
C ILE A 400 -17.04 9.07 5.90
N ILE A 401 -17.26 10.37 5.69
CA ILE A 401 -16.29 11.41 6.06
C ILE A 401 -16.16 11.54 7.58
N GLY A 402 -17.28 11.59 8.30
CA GLY A 402 -17.31 12.08 9.68
C GLY A 402 -18.49 11.63 10.54
N ALA A 403 -18.95 10.38 10.39
CA ALA A 403 -19.78 9.76 11.41
C ALA A 403 -19.07 9.79 12.78
N ARG A 404 -19.86 9.91 13.85
CA ARG A 404 -19.38 9.99 15.22
C ARG A 404 -18.68 8.68 15.57
N THR A 405 -17.35 8.72 15.58
CA THR A 405 -16.57 7.49 15.74
C THR A 405 -16.19 7.26 17.19
N ASN A 406 -15.98 6.00 17.55
CA ASN A 406 -15.64 5.52 18.88
C ASN A 406 -16.68 5.89 19.94
N ASN A 407 -17.97 5.81 19.58
CA ASN A 407 -19.09 6.20 20.42
C ASN A 407 -19.93 4.99 20.90
N GLY A 408 -19.61 3.78 20.45
CA GLY A 408 -20.30 2.52 20.78
C GLY A 408 -21.61 2.28 20.01
N THR A 409 -21.88 3.02 18.94
CA THR A 409 -23.12 2.98 18.14
C THR A 409 -22.80 3.14 16.66
N GLY A 410 -23.59 2.54 15.78
CA GLY A 410 -23.54 2.89 14.35
C GLY A 410 -22.22 2.55 13.66
N VAL A 411 -21.77 3.45 12.79
CA VAL A 411 -20.60 3.30 11.93
C VAL A 411 -19.48 4.24 12.35
N ALA A 412 -18.23 3.86 12.07
CA ALA A 412 -17.11 4.77 12.12
C ALA A 412 -17.05 5.63 10.85
N GLY A 413 -16.82 6.94 11.01
CA GLY A 413 -16.39 7.82 9.94
C GLY A 413 -14.86 7.84 9.85
N LEU A 414 -14.32 8.33 8.74
CA LEU A 414 -12.87 8.44 8.60
C LEU A 414 -12.27 9.46 9.58
N ASN A 415 -13.02 10.52 9.90
CA ASN A 415 -12.63 11.52 10.90
C ASN A 415 -13.53 11.40 12.13
N TRP A 416 -12.94 11.09 13.28
CA TRP A 416 -13.67 10.96 14.56
C TRP A 416 -14.13 12.34 15.05
N SER A 417 -13.40 13.38 14.64
CA SER A 417 -13.68 14.77 14.92
C SER A 417 -13.45 15.60 13.66
N VAL A 418 -14.51 16.04 13.01
CA VAL A 418 -14.46 16.96 11.86
C VAL A 418 -15.70 17.85 11.85
N SER A 419 -15.61 19.04 11.26
CA SER A 419 -16.79 19.87 11.00
C SER A 419 -17.33 19.60 9.60
N LEU A 420 -18.63 19.32 9.48
CA LEU A 420 -19.28 19.06 8.20
C LEU A 420 -20.09 20.29 7.77
N MET A 421 -19.86 20.75 6.55
CA MET A 421 -20.59 21.88 5.95
C MET A 421 -21.55 21.36 4.87
N PRO A 422 -22.87 21.28 5.14
CA PRO A 422 -23.84 20.82 4.15
C PRO A 422 -24.09 21.89 3.09
N VAL A 423 -23.78 21.56 1.83
CA VAL A 423 -24.02 22.44 0.68
C VAL A 423 -24.93 21.69 -0.29
N ARG A 424 -26.23 21.93 -0.19
CA ARG A 424 -27.23 21.26 -1.02
C ARG A 424 -27.23 21.87 -2.42
N VAL A 425 -26.70 21.14 -3.39
CA VAL A 425 -26.64 21.50 -4.82
C VAL A 425 -27.42 20.53 -5.71
N LEU A 426 -27.83 19.39 -5.15
CA LEU A 426 -28.75 18.42 -5.76
C LEU A 426 -30.07 18.41 -5.00
N SER A 427 -31.18 18.29 -5.71
CA SER A 427 -32.49 18.08 -5.12
C SER A 427 -32.58 16.68 -4.49
N SER A 428 -33.63 16.45 -3.70
CA SER A 428 -33.93 15.13 -3.16
C SER A 428 -34.31 14.09 -4.24
N SER A 429 -34.48 14.50 -5.50
CA SER A 429 -34.61 13.56 -6.64
C SER A 429 -33.29 13.34 -7.38
N GLY A 430 -32.16 13.80 -6.83
CA GLY A 430 -30.81 13.64 -7.40
C GLY A 430 -30.43 14.64 -8.50
N GLY A 431 -31.31 15.58 -8.86
CA GLY A 431 -31.06 16.54 -9.93
C GLY A 431 -30.51 17.88 -9.43
N GLY A 432 -29.50 18.43 -10.09
CA GLY A 432 -28.90 19.73 -9.76
C GLY A 432 -28.68 20.61 -10.98
N SER A 433 -27.98 21.72 -10.79
CA SER A 433 -27.53 22.59 -11.89
C SER A 433 -26.08 22.98 -11.72
N VAL A 434 -25.35 23.14 -12.83
CA VAL A 434 -23.96 23.61 -12.83
C VAL A 434 -23.81 24.98 -12.14
N ALA A 435 -24.80 25.86 -12.29
CA ALA A 435 -24.83 27.13 -11.57
C ALA A 435 -24.90 26.94 -10.05
N GLY A 436 -25.74 26.01 -9.57
CA GLY A 436 -25.83 25.65 -8.16
C GLY A 436 -24.53 25.03 -7.63
N VAL A 437 -23.87 24.18 -8.42
CA VAL A 437 -22.56 23.61 -8.08
C VAL A 437 -21.51 24.71 -7.93
N GLY A 438 -21.34 25.58 -8.93
CA GLY A 438 -20.37 26.67 -8.85
C GLY A 438 -20.64 27.63 -7.69
N GLN A 439 -21.90 28.03 -7.48
CA GLN A 439 -22.28 28.84 -6.31
C GLN A 439 -22.02 28.12 -4.98
N GLY A 440 -22.22 26.81 -4.94
CA GLY A 440 -21.92 25.95 -3.80
C GLY A 440 -20.42 25.93 -3.47
N ILE A 441 -19.56 25.72 -4.48
CA ILE A 441 -18.10 25.76 -4.33
C ILE A 441 -17.70 27.12 -3.77
N ARG A 442 -18.12 28.21 -4.43
CA ARG A 442 -17.80 29.57 -4.02
C ARG A 442 -18.20 29.85 -2.57
N TRP A 443 -19.43 29.49 -2.22
CA TRP A 443 -19.95 29.71 -0.88
C TRP A 443 -19.23 28.87 0.17
N ALA A 444 -18.89 27.62 -0.12
CA ALA A 444 -18.15 26.77 0.79
C ALA A 444 -16.79 27.38 1.16
N VAL A 445 -16.03 27.82 0.15
CA VAL A 445 -14.74 28.50 0.33
C VAL A 445 -14.90 29.78 1.16
N ASP A 446 -15.85 30.65 0.77
CA ASP A 446 -16.09 31.92 1.47
C ASP A 446 -16.60 31.74 2.91
N ASN A 447 -17.04 30.53 3.29
CA ASN A 447 -17.52 30.20 4.63
C ASN A 447 -16.59 29.22 5.39
N GLY A 448 -15.34 29.07 4.92
CA GLY A 448 -14.28 28.40 5.67
C GLY A 448 -14.16 26.89 5.45
N ALA A 449 -14.62 26.36 4.32
CA ALA A 449 -14.30 24.99 3.93
C ALA A 449 -12.79 24.85 3.65
N HIS A 450 -12.20 23.76 4.14
CA HIS A 450 -10.82 23.35 3.84
C HIS A 450 -10.80 22.29 2.75
N VAL A 451 -11.83 21.42 2.74
CA VAL A 451 -12.01 20.34 1.77
C VAL A 451 -13.42 20.43 1.19
N ILE A 452 -13.56 20.21 -0.12
CA ILE A 452 -14.84 20.15 -0.82
C ILE A 452 -14.97 18.76 -1.45
N ASN A 453 -15.88 17.93 -0.93
CA ASN A 453 -16.25 16.66 -1.57
C ASN A 453 -17.46 16.86 -2.50
N MET A 454 -17.30 16.42 -3.75
CA MET A 454 -18.32 16.46 -4.79
C MET A 454 -18.59 15.04 -5.31
N SER A 455 -19.54 14.36 -4.65
CA SER A 455 -20.01 13.03 -5.06
C SER A 455 -21.10 13.14 -6.17
N LEU A 456 -20.82 13.95 -7.19
CA LEU A 456 -21.74 14.29 -8.28
C LEU A 456 -21.00 14.36 -9.61
N ALA A 457 -21.74 14.28 -10.73
CA ALA A 457 -21.15 14.26 -12.06
C ALA A 457 -22.06 14.90 -13.12
N TRP A 458 -21.45 15.45 -14.18
CA TRP A 458 -22.11 15.79 -15.44
C TRP A 458 -21.15 15.64 -16.64
N ASP A 459 -21.73 15.44 -17.82
CA ASP A 459 -20.98 15.39 -19.06
C ASP A 459 -20.38 16.75 -19.42
N SER A 460 -19.06 16.77 -19.68
CA SER A 460 -18.36 18.01 -20.04
C SER A 460 -18.87 18.60 -21.35
N ASN A 461 -19.10 19.91 -21.34
CA ASN A 461 -19.27 20.74 -22.52
C ASN A 461 -18.50 22.06 -22.30
N PRO A 462 -17.22 22.15 -22.72
CA PRO A 462 -16.38 23.32 -22.47
C PRO A 462 -16.90 24.61 -23.14
N SER A 463 -17.78 24.48 -24.14
CA SER A 463 -18.44 25.62 -24.79
C SER A 463 -19.60 26.19 -23.96
N ASP A 464 -20.10 25.45 -22.98
CA ASP A 464 -21.15 25.89 -22.07
C ASP A 464 -20.61 26.97 -21.10
N PRO A 465 -21.19 28.18 -21.07
CA PRO A 465 -20.82 29.19 -20.07
C PRO A 465 -20.99 28.72 -18.63
N GLY A 466 -21.92 27.80 -18.35
CA GLY A 466 -22.11 27.20 -17.04
C GLY A 466 -20.93 26.34 -16.59
N GLU A 467 -20.32 25.58 -17.50
CA GLU A 467 -19.11 24.81 -17.20
C GLU A 467 -17.92 25.73 -16.93
N ARG A 468 -17.71 26.74 -17.78
CA ARG A 468 -16.65 27.74 -17.56
C ARG A 468 -16.80 28.47 -16.22
N TYR A 469 -18.03 28.78 -15.81
CA TYR A 469 -18.29 29.35 -14.49
C TYR A 469 -17.87 28.41 -13.35
N VAL A 470 -18.16 27.11 -13.46
CA VAL A 470 -17.73 26.13 -12.44
C VAL A 470 -16.21 26.00 -12.40
N VAL A 471 -15.55 25.96 -13.56
CA VAL A 471 -14.08 25.97 -13.68
C VAL A 471 -13.49 27.17 -12.94
N GLU A 472 -14.00 28.38 -13.17
CA GLU A 472 -13.56 29.58 -12.43
C GLU A 472 -13.74 29.43 -10.91
N GLN A 473 -14.74 28.70 -10.43
CA GLN A 473 -14.94 28.46 -9.00
C GLN A 473 -14.02 27.37 -8.43
N ILE A 474 -13.65 26.37 -9.24
CA ILE A 474 -12.65 25.36 -8.88
C ILE A 474 -11.28 26.03 -8.73
N GLU A 475 -10.86 26.81 -9.72
CA GLU A 475 -9.61 27.56 -9.69
C GLU A 475 -9.59 28.56 -8.51
N TYR A 476 -10.72 29.23 -8.25
CA TYR A 476 -10.87 30.08 -7.07
C TYR A 476 -10.64 29.29 -5.78
N ALA A 477 -11.24 28.10 -5.63
CA ALA A 477 -11.09 27.29 -4.44
C ALA A 477 -9.63 26.88 -4.19
N VAL A 478 -8.92 26.39 -5.21
CA VAL A 478 -7.49 26.05 -5.09
C VAL A 478 -6.65 27.27 -4.75
N SER A 479 -6.90 28.43 -5.39
CA SER A 479 -6.19 29.68 -5.08
C SER A 479 -6.39 30.17 -3.64
N ARG A 480 -7.38 29.63 -2.92
CA ARG A 480 -7.67 29.92 -1.51
C ARG A 480 -7.20 28.81 -0.56
N GLY A 481 -6.43 27.84 -1.06
CA GLY A 481 -5.92 26.72 -0.27
C GLY A 481 -7.00 25.72 0.09
N VAL A 482 -8.01 25.52 -0.78
CA VAL A 482 -9.08 24.54 -0.56
C VAL A 482 -8.89 23.36 -1.49
N THR A 483 -8.84 22.15 -0.93
CA THR A 483 -8.68 20.91 -1.70
C THR A 483 -10.04 20.41 -2.21
N LEU A 484 -10.14 20.09 -3.50
CA LEU A 484 -11.36 19.57 -4.12
C LEU A 484 -11.21 18.09 -4.46
N VAL A 485 -12.23 17.29 -4.12
CA VAL A 485 -12.26 15.85 -4.36
C VAL A 485 -13.59 15.48 -5.03
N ALA A 486 -13.55 14.69 -6.10
CA ALA A 486 -14.76 14.28 -6.81
C ALA A 486 -14.71 12.83 -7.30
N GLY A 487 -15.88 12.17 -7.34
CA GLY A 487 -16.02 10.84 -7.92
C GLY A 487 -15.90 10.87 -9.45
N ALA A 488 -15.24 9.87 -10.05
CA ALA A 488 -14.96 9.83 -11.49
C ALA A 488 -16.23 9.69 -12.37
N GLY A 489 -17.32 9.13 -11.83
CA GLY A 489 -18.56 8.77 -12.54
C GLY A 489 -18.80 7.24 -12.56
N ASN A 490 -19.99 6.82 -12.99
CA ASN A 490 -20.50 5.44 -12.74
C ASN A 490 -21.03 4.74 -14.02
N ASP A 491 -20.46 5.05 -15.18
CA ASP A 491 -20.94 4.60 -16.49
C ASP A 491 -19.98 3.64 -17.20
N ASN A 492 -18.91 3.20 -16.52
CA ASN A 492 -17.79 2.47 -17.11
C ASN A 492 -17.24 3.18 -18.37
N GLY A 493 -17.14 4.50 -18.30
CA GLY A 493 -16.74 5.36 -19.42
C GLY A 493 -15.66 6.36 -19.02
N ARG A 494 -15.59 7.46 -19.78
CA ARG A 494 -14.67 8.57 -19.51
C ARG A 494 -14.98 9.26 -18.19
N ILE A 495 -13.96 9.82 -17.56
CA ILE A 495 -14.12 10.66 -16.38
C ILE A 495 -14.97 11.90 -16.74
N THR A 496 -15.86 12.28 -15.83
CA THR A 496 -16.85 13.35 -16.01
C THR A 496 -16.52 14.55 -15.13
N MET A 497 -17.11 15.71 -15.41
CA MET A 497 -16.93 16.89 -14.55
C MET A 497 -17.68 16.70 -13.24
N PRO A 498 -17.16 17.19 -12.09
CA PRO A 498 -15.97 18.03 -11.95
C PRO A 498 -14.66 17.24 -11.84
N ALA A 499 -14.69 15.91 -11.66
CA ALA A 499 -13.49 15.09 -11.51
C ALA A 499 -12.52 15.18 -12.69
N ALA A 500 -13.02 15.43 -13.91
CA ALA A 500 -12.18 15.59 -15.10
C ALA A 500 -11.33 16.88 -15.10
N HIS A 501 -11.57 17.81 -14.17
CA HIS A 501 -10.81 19.05 -14.08
C HIS A 501 -9.42 18.81 -13.46
N PRO A 502 -8.33 19.36 -14.03
CA PRO A 502 -6.98 19.14 -13.51
C PRO A 502 -6.81 19.50 -12.03
N ASP A 503 -7.42 20.57 -11.53
CA ASP A 503 -7.32 20.99 -10.13
C ASP A 503 -8.20 20.20 -9.13
N VAL A 504 -8.92 19.17 -9.58
CA VAL A 504 -9.78 18.32 -8.73
C VAL A 504 -9.15 16.95 -8.62
N ILE A 505 -9.08 16.42 -7.40
CA ILE A 505 -8.64 15.04 -7.17
C ILE A 505 -9.74 14.10 -7.65
N ALA A 506 -9.49 13.39 -8.75
CA ALA A 506 -10.41 12.47 -9.39
C ALA A 506 -10.32 11.07 -8.75
N VAL A 507 -11.44 10.57 -8.23
CA VAL A 507 -11.49 9.34 -7.45
C VAL A 507 -12.33 8.26 -8.13
N GLY A 508 -11.67 7.16 -8.51
CA GLY A 508 -12.32 5.95 -9.02
C GLY A 508 -12.71 5.00 -7.89
N ALA A 509 -13.46 3.94 -8.23
CA ALA A 509 -13.99 2.99 -7.26
C ALA A 509 -13.36 1.60 -7.40
N VAL A 510 -12.97 1.01 -6.27
CA VAL A 510 -12.65 -0.43 -6.15
C VAL A 510 -13.62 -1.18 -5.24
N ASP A 511 -13.68 -2.49 -5.42
CA ASP A 511 -14.33 -3.41 -4.50
C ASP A 511 -13.39 -3.84 -3.34
N LYS A 512 -13.90 -4.71 -2.46
CA LYS A 512 -13.17 -5.24 -1.29
C LYS A 512 -11.93 -6.08 -1.65
N ASN A 513 -11.81 -6.54 -2.90
CA ASN A 513 -10.70 -7.32 -3.41
C ASN A 513 -9.74 -6.45 -4.24
N LYS A 514 -9.82 -5.12 -4.10
CA LYS A 514 -9.03 -4.12 -4.83
C LYS A 514 -9.26 -4.15 -6.36
N GLN A 515 -10.32 -4.82 -6.82
CA GLN A 515 -10.66 -4.81 -8.25
C GLN A 515 -11.43 -3.55 -8.59
N ARG A 516 -11.11 -2.91 -9.72
CA ARG A 516 -11.87 -1.76 -10.22
C ARG A 516 -13.34 -2.14 -10.33
N ALA A 517 -14.19 -1.35 -9.70
CA ALA A 517 -15.62 -1.58 -9.73
C ALA A 517 -16.13 -1.48 -11.18
N TRP A 518 -16.99 -2.41 -11.58
CA TRP A 518 -17.44 -2.57 -12.97
C TRP A 518 -18.09 -1.32 -13.57
N TYR A 519 -18.62 -0.42 -12.72
CA TYR A 519 -19.26 0.83 -13.10
C TYR A 519 -18.31 2.03 -13.11
N SER A 520 -17.13 1.96 -12.48
CA SER A 520 -16.28 3.14 -12.29
C SER A 520 -15.91 3.74 -13.65
N ASN A 521 -15.96 5.07 -13.78
CA ASN A 521 -15.30 5.72 -14.91
C ASN A 521 -13.78 5.67 -14.73
N TYR A 522 -13.06 5.81 -15.83
CA TYR A 522 -11.61 5.63 -15.91
C TYR A 522 -11.04 6.49 -17.04
N GLY A 523 -9.74 6.79 -17.01
CA GLY A 523 -9.10 7.66 -18.00
C GLY A 523 -7.85 8.39 -17.49
N PRO A 524 -7.21 9.19 -18.35
CA PRO A 524 -5.96 9.88 -18.04
C PRO A 524 -6.08 10.94 -16.95
N GLN A 525 -7.30 11.37 -16.59
CA GLN A 525 -7.53 12.34 -15.51
C GLN A 525 -7.68 11.69 -14.13
N LEU A 526 -7.64 10.35 -14.02
CA LEU A 526 -7.83 9.65 -12.75
C LEU A 526 -6.63 9.89 -11.84
N ASP A 527 -6.81 10.36 -10.62
CA ASP A 527 -5.68 10.46 -9.69
C ASP A 527 -5.46 9.14 -8.95
N LEU A 528 -6.52 8.60 -8.35
CA LEU A 528 -6.45 7.40 -7.55
C LEU A 528 -7.81 6.72 -7.43
N VAL A 529 -7.82 5.52 -6.86
CA VAL A 529 -9.03 4.79 -6.50
C VAL A 529 -9.21 4.69 -5.00
N ALA A 530 -10.46 4.53 -4.58
CA ALA A 530 -10.82 4.30 -3.19
C ALA A 530 -11.99 3.30 -3.09
N PRO A 531 -12.31 2.79 -1.89
CA PRO A 531 -13.40 1.84 -1.69
C PRO A 531 -14.76 2.40 -2.15
N GLY A 532 -15.26 1.95 -3.29
CA GLY A 532 -16.58 2.32 -3.81
C GLY A 532 -17.58 1.17 -3.75
N GLY A 533 -17.12 -0.06 -3.53
CA GLY A 533 -17.96 -1.26 -3.40
C GLY A 533 -18.46 -1.83 -4.72
N SER A 534 -18.90 -3.09 -4.68
CA SER A 534 -19.43 -3.82 -5.84
C SER A 534 -20.50 -4.79 -5.38
N GLN A 535 -21.73 -4.30 -5.29
CA GLN A 535 -22.87 -5.07 -4.83
C GLN A 535 -23.51 -5.86 -5.97
N THR A 536 -23.90 -7.09 -5.67
CA THR A 536 -24.68 -7.96 -6.57
C THR A 536 -26.19 -7.75 -6.42
N SER A 537 -26.63 -7.09 -5.35
CA SER A 537 -28.02 -6.71 -5.07
C SER A 537 -28.06 -5.52 -4.11
N ALA A 538 -29.19 -4.80 -4.03
CA ALA A 538 -29.30 -3.65 -3.15
C ALA A 538 -29.02 -4.01 -1.68
N ASN A 539 -28.25 -3.16 -0.99
CA ASN A 539 -27.87 -3.33 0.41
C ASN A 539 -27.08 -4.63 0.70
N TYR A 540 -26.30 -5.10 -0.28
CA TYR A 540 -25.40 -6.23 -0.11
C TYR A 540 -24.08 -5.81 0.53
N ARG A 541 -23.52 -6.69 1.36
CA ARG A 541 -22.31 -6.42 2.18
C ARG A 541 -21.03 -6.09 1.41
N ASP A 542 -21.03 -6.27 0.10
CA ASP A 542 -19.91 -5.90 -0.78
C ASP A 542 -19.95 -4.40 -1.17
N GLY A 543 -20.99 -3.68 -0.73
CA GLY A 543 -21.06 -2.22 -0.78
C GLY A 543 -20.33 -1.56 0.39
N VAL A 544 -20.30 -0.24 0.38
CA VAL A 544 -19.80 0.62 1.47
C VAL A 544 -20.94 0.91 2.44
N LEU A 545 -20.78 0.52 3.70
CA LEU A 545 -21.76 0.78 4.76
C LEU A 545 -21.64 2.22 5.26
N SER A 546 -22.76 2.95 5.34
CA SER A 546 -22.82 4.30 5.91
C SER A 546 -24.18 4.63 6.52
N THR A 547 -24.29 5.80 7.16
CA THR A 547 -25.52 6.41 7.68
C THR A 547 -26.52 6.71 6.56
N ASP A 548 -27.82 6.48 6.76
CA ASP A 548 -28.84 6.55 5.71
C ASP A 548 -30.23 6.98 6.23
N VAL A 549 -31.19 7.09 5.32
CA VAL A 549 -32.63 7.16 5.59
C VAL A 549 -33.35 6.08 4.79
N VAL A 550 -34.11 5.20 5.46
CA VAL A 550 -34.91 4.16 4.80
C VAL A 550 -36.33 4.17 5.35
N GLY A 551 -37.35 4.23 4.48
CA GLY A 551 -38.75 4.37 4.88
C GLY A 551 -39.06 5.66 5.66
N GLY A 552 -38.21 6.68 5.56
CA GLY A 552 -38.25 7.91 6.36
C GLY A 552 -37.60 7.79 7.75
N THR A 553 -37.01 6.64 8.08
CA THR A 553 -36.34 6.38 9.35
C THR A 553 -34.82 6.52 9.19
N LEU A 554 -34.14 7.11 10.17
CA LEU A 554 -32.68 7.18 10.23
C LEU A 554 -32.12 5.76 10.38
N TYR A 555 -31.19 5.36 9.51
CA TYR A 555 -30.80 3.96 9.32
C TYR A 555 -29.32 3.85 8.89
N TYR A 556 -28.85 2.63 8.62
CA TYR A 556 -27.53 2.38 8.01
C TYR A 556 -27.68 1.37 6.88
N SER A 557 -27.08 1.63 5.72
CA SER A 557 -27.19 0.72 4.59
C SER A 557 -25.93 0.70 3.73
N TYR A 558 -25.77 -0.37 2.95
CA TYR A 558 -24.68 -0.55 2.01
C TYR A 558 -25.04 0.06 0.66
N GLN A 559 -24.12 0.84 0.11
CA GLN A 559 -24.24 1.41 -1.24
C GLN A 559 -22.97 1.22 -2.06
N GLN A 560 -23.06 1.51 -3.36
CA GLN A 560 -21.91 1.48 -4.26
C GLN A 560 -21.87 2.71 -5.15
N GLY A 561 -20.68 3.08 -5.60
CA GLY A 561 -20.47 4.19 -6.52
C GLY A 561 -19.14 4.89 -6.26
N THR A 562 -18.63 5.59 -7.28
CA THR A 562 -17.53 6.55 -7.09
C THR A 562 -17.91 7.66 -6.11
N SER A 563 -19.20 7.96 -5.98
CA SER A 563 -19.78 8.80 -4.92
C SER A 563 -19.50 8.33 -3.49
N PHE A 564 -19.23 7.04 -3.29
CA PHE A 564 -18.87 6.44 -2.00
C PHE A 564 -17.37 6.20 -1.86
N ALA A 565 -16.60 6.30 -2.95
CA ALA A 565 -15.14 6.27 -2.94
C ALA A 565 -14.53 7.66 -2.66
N SER A 566 -15.05 8.71 -3.30
CA SER A 566 -14.58 10.08 -3.10
C SER A 566 -14.62 10.58 -1.64
N PRO A 567 -15.64 10.27 -0.81
CA PRO A 567 -15.62 10.67 0.60
C PRO A 567 -14.54 9.98 1.44
N HIS A 568 -14.02 8.81 1.06
CA HIS A 568 -12.84 8.27 1.73
C HIS A 568 -11.63 9.17 1.48
N VAL A 569 -11.39 9.56 0.24
CA VAL A 569 -10.26 10.44 -0.11
C VAL A 569 -10.43 11.82 0.53
N ALA A 570 -11.63 12.41 0.47
CA ALA A 570 -11.91 13.68 1.17
C ALA A 570 -11.71 13.58 2.68
N GLY A 571 -12.04 12.43 3.28
CA GLY A 571 -11.75 12.16 4.68
C GLY A 571 -10.26 12.03 4.96
N VAL A 572 -9.46 11.41 4.07
CA VAL A 572 -7.99 11.29 4.22
C VAL A 572 -7.37 12.68 4.16
N VAL A 573 -7.79 13.49 3.18
CA VAL A 573 -7.38 14.89 3.08
C VAL A 573 -7.72 15.65 4.37
N ALA A 574 -8.91 15.46 4.95
CA ALA A 574 -9.25 16.11 6.21
C ALA A 574 -8.34 15.69 7.40
N LEU A 575 -7.91 14.42 7.45
CA LEU A 575 -6.89 13.96 8.41
C LEU A 575 -5.52 14.60 8.13
N MET A 576 -5.13 14.76 6.86
CA MET A 576 -3.89 15.46 6.47
C MET A 576 -3.91 16.93 6.94
N TYR A 577 -5.02 17.66 6.73
CA TYR A 577 -5.21 19.01 7.27
C TYR A 577 -5.09 19.02 8.80
N ALA A 578 -5.70 18.04 9.48
CA ALA A 578 -5.60 17.92 10.94
C ALA A 578 -4.18 17.61 11.42
N ASN A 579 -3.33 17.03 10.57
CA ASN A 579 -1.91 16.77 10.81
C ASN A 579 -0.99 17.90 10.31
N GLY A 580 -1.53 19.00 9.78
CA GLY A 580 -0.77 20.18 9.36
C GLY A 580 -0.36 20.21 7.88
N ILE A 581 -0.70 19.20 7.09
CA ILE A 581 -0.49 19.19 5.63
C ILE A 581 -1.70 19.88 4.99
N THR A 582 -1.52 21.11 4.52
CA THR A 582 -2.65 22.01 4.17
C THR A 582 -2.59 22.60 2.77
N ASP A 583 -1.48 22.45 2.05
CA ASP A 583 -1.37 22.93 0.68
C ASP A 583 -2.03 21.94 -0.31
N PRO A 584 -2.97 22.37 -1.16
CA PRO A 584 -3.67 21.46 -2.07
C PRO A 584 -2.78 20.72 -3.07
N HIS A 585 -1.67 21.32 -3.51
CA HIS A 585 -0.74 20.67 -4.44
C HIS A 585 0.08 19.62 -3.71
N GLU A 586 0.65 19.97 -2.55
CA GLU A 586 1.38 19.03 -1.69
C GLU A 586 0.50 17.84 -1.28
N ILE A 587 -0.76 18.09 -0.92
CA ILE A 587 -1.72 17.04 -0.58
C ILE A 587 -1.91 16.06 -1.73
N ARG A 588 -2.08 16.56 -2.97
CA ARG A 588 -2.25 15.71 -4.14
C ARG A 588 -0.98 14.89 -4.42
N GLU A 589 0.18 15.52 -4.36
CA GLU A 589 1.47 14.86 -4.55
C GLU A 589 1.65 13.71 -3.54
N ILE A 590 1.41 13.98 -2.25
CA ILE A 590 1.49 12.95 -1.21
C ILE A 590 0.48 11.83 -1.45
N LEU A 591 -0.77 12.13 -1.81
CA LEU A 591 -1.77 11.10 -2.11
C LEU A 591 -1.35 10.20 -3.27
N ILE A 592 -0.76 10.78 -4.32
CA ILE A 592 -0.25 10.06 -5.49
C ILE A 592 0.96 9.20 -5.11
N ASP A 593 1.95 9.79 -4.42
CA ASP A 593 3.20 9.11 -4.08
C ASP A 593 3.05 8.00 -3.05
N THR A 594 1.98 8.05 -2.26
CA THR A 594 1.70 7.08 -1.21
C THR A 594 0.64 6.05 -1.57
N ALA A 595 -0.02 6.19 -2.72
CA ALA A 595 -1.01 5.23 -3.19
C ALA A 595 -0.39 3.83 -3.33
N GLU A 596 -1.16 2.82 -2.96
CA GLU A 596 -0.81 1.44 -3.28
C GLU A 596 -1.06 1.21 -4.76
N ASP A 597 0.03 1.07 -5.52
CA ASP A 597 -0.01 0.80 -6.95
C ASP A 597 -0.77 -0.51 -7.26
N LEU A 598 -1.78 -0.41 -8.12
CA LEU A 598 -2.66 -1.50 -8.56
C LEU A 598 -2.69 -1.50 -10.08
N GLY A 599 -2.72 -2.69 -10.69
CA GLY A 599 -2.79 -2.81 -12.14
C GLY A 599 -1.42 -2.75 -12.78
N ALA A 600 -1.26 -1.90 -13.79
CA ALA A 600 0.04 -1.73 -14.44
C ALA A 600 0.89 -0.78 -13.60
N ARG A 601 2.21 -1.04 -13.57
CA ARG A 601 3.15 -0.29 -12.74
C ARG A 601 3.06 1.22 -13.01
N GLY A 602 3.01 2.00 -11.93
CA GLY A 602 2.92 3.45 -11.98
C GLY A 602 1.52 3.93 -12.33
N PHE A 603 1.43 5.03 -13.07
CA PHE A 603 0.13 5.52 -13.51
C PHE A 603 -0.52 4.57 -14.53
N ASP A 604 -1.76 4.17 -14.28
CA ASP A 604 -2.60 3.57 -15.30
C ASP A 604 -4.01 4.20 -15.37
N PRO A 605 -4.67 4.19 -16.55
CA PRO A 605 -5.98 4.83 -16.69
C PRO A 605 -7.11 4.21 -15.86
N TYR A 606 -6.93 3.01 -15.32
CA TYR A 606 -7.96 2.22 -14.61
C TYR A 606 -7.91 2.42 -13.09
N TYR A 607 -6.71 2.58 -12.54
CA TYR A 607 -6.46 2.73 -11.11
C TYR A 607 -5.83 4.09 -10.74
N GLY A 608 -5.47 4.91 -11.73
CA GLY A 608 -4.71 6.14 -11.50
C GLY A 608 -3.32 5.77 -11.02
N TYR A 609 -2.88 6.38 -9.93
CA TYR A 609 -1.66 5.99 -9.21
C TYR A 609 -1.89 4.87 -8.18
N GLY A 610 -3.12 4.36 -8.07
CA GLY A 610 -3.45 3.22 -7.22
C GLY A 610 -4.48 3.52 -6.13
N LEU A 611 -4.56 2.64 -5.15
CA LEU A 611 -5.49 2.71 -4.03
C LEU A 611 -4.96 3.62 -2.92
N VAL A 612 -5.78 4.59 -2.48
CA VAL A 612 -5.43 5.51 -1.40
C VAL A 612 -4.89 4.78 -0.15
N ASN A 613 -3.74 5.23 0.36
CA ASN A 613 -3.16 4.77 1.61
C ASN A 613 -3.28 5.87 2.67
N ALA A 614 -4.31 5.77 3.52
CA ALA A 614 -4.60 6.79 4.51
C ALA A 614 -3.44 6.98 5.51
N TYR A 615 -2.76 5.90 5.90
CA TYR A 615 -1.69 6.00 6.88
C TYR A 615 -0.47 6.72 6.30
N ALA A 616 0.04 6.24 5.17
CA ALA A 616 1.19 6.84 4.51
C ALA A 616 0.92 8.31 4.13
N ALA A 617 -0.27 8.62 3.62
CA ALA A 617 -0.64 9.99 3.25
C ALA A 617 -0.73 10.92 4.47
N VAL A 618 -1.38 10.51 5.56
CA VAL A 618 -1.56 11.34 6.75
C VAL A 618 -0.23 11.53 7.49
N ALA A 619 0.63 10.52 7.50
CA ALA A 619 1.98 10.62 8.06
C ALA A 619 2.96 11.40 7.17
N GLY A 620 2.58 11.77 5.93
CA GLY A 620 3.45 12.51 5.01
C GLY A 620 4.66 11.70 4.55
N VAL A 621 4.49 10.38 4.40
CA VAL A 621 5.56 9.47 3.99
C VAL A 621 6.10 9.84 2.61
N LYS A 622 7.42 9.91 2.48
CA LYS A 622 8.11 10.11 1.20
C LYS A 622 8.97 8.91 0.87
N ARG A 623 8.76 8.31 -0.29
CA ARG A 623 9.52 7.13 -0.76
C ARG A 623 11.02 7.40 -0.90
N GLU A 624 11.41 8.65 -1.09
CA GLU A 624 12.82 9.08 -1.13
C GLU A 624 13.55 8.92 0.20
N HIS A 625 12.83 8.84 1.32
CA HIS A 625 13.41 8.54 2.63
C HIS A 625 13.61 7.04 2.87
N ALA A 626 13.24 6.19 1.91
CA ALA A 626 13.51 4.77 2.03
C ALA A 626 15.02 4.51 2.08
N GLN A 627 15.37 3.47 2.82
CA GLN A 627 16.71 2.92 2.93
C GLN A 627 16.65 1.48 2.45
N VAL A 628 17.63 1.08 1.64
CA VAL A 628 17.71 -0.26 1.07
C VAL A 628 19.04 -0.91 1.45
N GLY A 629 18.97 -2.11 2.00
CA GLY A 629 20.14 -2.91 2.37
C GLY A 629 20.03 -4.34 1.85
N VAL A 630 21.18 -4.99 1.66
CA VAL A 630 21.26 -6.40 1.28
C VAL A 630 22.00 -7.17 2.37
N ALA A 631 21.31 -8.09 3.02
CA ALA A 631 21.91 -9.08 3.91
C ALA A 631 22.44 -10.24 3.05
N GLN A 632 23.76 -10.42 3.09
CA GLN A 632 24.44 -11.40 2.28
C GLN A 632 24.52 -12.76 2.98
N SER A 633 24.51 -13.83 2.19
CA SER A 633 24.68 -15.22 2.65
C SER A 633 26.03 -15.50 3.31
N ASP A 634 27.04 -14.65 3.11
CA ASP A 634 28.33 -14.70 3.81
C ASP A 634 28.31 -14.01 5.20
N GLY A 635 27.15 -13.48 5.61
CA GLY A 635 26.96 -12.80 6.89
C GLY A 635 27.30 -11.31 6.89
N THR A 636 27.68 -10.74 5.75
CA THR A 636 27.93 -9.29 5.62
C THR A 636 26.69 -8.54 5.13
N VAL A 637 26.69 -7.21 5.28
CA VAL A 637 25.61 -6.32 4.82
C VAL A 637 26.15 -5.29 3.83
N ARG A 638 25.39 -5.02 2.77
CA ARG A 638 25.59 -3.89 1.86
C ARG A 638 24.48 -2.86 2.03
N GLY A 639 24.83 -1.57 1.90
CA GLY A 639 23.93 -0.45 2.20
C GLY A 639 24.00 0.02 3.67
N PRO A 640 23.01 0.79 4.15
CA PRO A 640 21.85 1.25 3.41
C PRO A 640 22.20 2.24 2.29
N VAL A 641 21.41 2.21 1.20
CA VAL A 641 21.42 3.25 0.15
C VAL A 641 20.03 3.85 0.00
N HIS A 642 19.96 5.10 -0.43
CA HIS A 642 18.69 5.78 -0.69
C HIS A 642 18.28 5.63 -2.17
N PRO A 643 16.98 5.50 -2.48
CA PRO A 643 16.49 5.51 -3.85
C PRO A 643 16.69 6.87 -4.53
N GLU A 644 17.37 6.86 -5.67
CA GLU A 644 17.58 8.03 -6.51
C GLU A 644 16.57 8.07 -7.67
N PRO A 645 16.22 9.26 -8.21
CA PRO A 645 15.30 9.37 -9.35
C PRO A 645 15.80 8.62 -10.59
N ALA A 646 14.94 7.80 -11.19
CA ALA A 646 15.19 7.04 -12.41
C ALA A 646 13.92 7.01 -13.29
N GLY A 647 13.75 8.02 -14.15
CA GLY A 647 12.51 8.21 -14.91
C GLY A 647 11.36 8.62 -13.99
N ASP A 648 10.24 7.89 -14.05
CA ASP A 648 9.06 8.09 -13.18
C ASP A 648 9.17 7.31 -11.84
N GLU A 649 10.31 6.66 -11.60
CA GLU A 649 10.54 5.79 -10.45
C GLU A 649 11.72 6.27 -9.60
N ARG A 650 11.91 5.62 -8.45
CA ARG A 650 13.08 5.79 -7.61
C ARG A 650 13.73 4.44 -7.37
N VAL A 651 15.02 4.36 -7.68
CA VAL A 651 15.78 3.11 -7.66
C VAL A 651 16.98 3.27 -6.74
N ALA A 652 17.10 2.35 -5.79
CA ALA A 652 18.25 2.19 -4.93
C ALA A 652 19.20 1.17 -5.55
N LEU A 653 20.40 1.60 -5.98
CA LEU A 653 21.42 0.70 -6.52
C LEU A 653 22.38 0.27 -5.40
N VAL A 654 22.35 -0.99 -5.02
CA VAL A 654 23.29 -1.61 -4.08
C VAL A 654 24.36 -2.35 -4.88
N GLU A 655 25.59 -1.84 -4.87
CA GLU A 655 26.74 -2.43 -5.55
C GLU A 655 27.55 -3.35 -4.63
N GLY A 656 28.40 -4.20 -5.22
CA GLY A 656 29.33 -5.02 -4.47
C GLY A 656 28.68 -6.21 -3.76
N VAL A 657 27.59 -6.72 -4.33
CA VAL A 657 26.76 -7.77 -3.74
C VAL A 657 27.26 -9.15 -4.14
N ALA A 658 27.43 -10.04 -3.16
CA ALA A 658 27.88 -11.41 -3.38
C ALA A 658 26.96 -12.17 -4.36
N PRO A 659 27.49 -13.01 -5.26
CA PRO A 659 26.67 -13.86 -6.10
C PRO A 659 25.93 -14.93 -5.28
N GLY A 660 24.78 -15.37 -5.78
CA GLY A 660 23.92 -16.33 -5.10
C GLY A 660 22.68 -15.69 -4.50
N LEU A 661 21.95 -16.46 -3.68
CA LEU A 661 20.71 -16.01 -3.06
C LEU A 661 21.04 -15.03 -1.93
N GLN A 662 20.53 -13.80 -2.03
CA GLN A 662 20.69 -12.74 -1.04
C GLN A 662 19.33 -12.23 -0.57
N THR A 663 19.26 -11.72 0.66
CA THR A 663 18.04 -11.13 1.20
C THR A 663 18.13 -9.61 1.12
N VAL A 664 17.21 -8.99 0.41
CA VAL A 664 17.09 -7.55 0.26
C VAL A 664 16.06 -7.04 1.24
N PHE A 665 16.37 -5.96 1.94
CA PHE A 665 15.47 -5.23 2.81
C PHE A 665 15.30 -3.80 2.32
N ALA A 666 14.11 -3.25 2.50
CA ALA A 666 13.90 -1.81 2.44
C ALA A 666 13.03 -1.36 3.60
N TRP A 667 13.28 -0.14 4.09
CA TRP A 667 12.49 0.43 5.18
C TRP A 667 12.42 1.95 5.12
N ILE A 668 11.41 2.52 5.76
CA ILE A 668 11.23 3.96 5.97
C ILE A 668 10.89 4.14 7.44
N ASP A 669 11.77 4.84 8.16
CA ASP A 669 11.48 5.38 9.49
C ASP A 669 10.62 6.62 9.32
N VAL A 670 9.32 6.48 9.59
CA VAL A 670 8.31 7.53 9.46
C VAL A 670 8.41 8.52 10.61
N THR A 671 8.81 8.06 11.79
CA THR A 671 8.89 8.87 13.00
C THR A 671 10.20 9.66 13.11
N ASN A 672 11.18 9.32 12.27
CA ASN A 672 12.52 9.88 12.22
C ASN A 672 13.21 9.84 13.59
N ASN A 673 13.01 8.75 14.33
CA ASN A 673 13.57 8.51 15.65
C ASN A 673 14.83 7.61 15.62
N ALA A 674 15.28 7.25 14.41
CA ALA A 674 16.39 6.36 14.12
C ALA A 674 16.20 4.91 14.61
N MET A 675 14.97 4.51 14.87
CA MET A 675 14.58 3.16 15.25
C MET A 675 13.55 2.65 14.24
N LEU A 676 13.58 1.36 13.94
CA LEU A 676 12.45 0.72 13.27
C LEU A 676 11.45 0.23 14.31
N ASP A 677 10.27 0.83 14.33
CA ASP A 677 9.20 0.51 15.25
C ASP A 677 7.81 0.48 14.59
N ALA A 678 6.79 0.24 15.41
CA ALA A 678 5.43 0.08 14.89
C ALA A 678 4.91 1.42 14.34
N GLY A 679 4.43 1.39 13.10
CA GLY A 679 4.14 2.57 12.30
C GLY A 679 5.18 2.88 11.23
N ASP A 680 6.36 2.28 11.25
CA ASP A 680 7.29 2.41 10.12
C ASP A 680 6.86 1.56 8.93
N PHE A 681 7.52 1.74 7.79
CA PHE A 681 7.31 0.89 6.64
C PHE A 681 8.53 0.02 6.42
N ALA A 682 8.32 -1.26 6.14
CA ALA A 682 9.40 -2.17 5.81
C ALA A 682 8.95 -3.28 4.86
N GLY A 683 9.91 -3.87 4.19
CA GLY A 683 9.71 -4.99 3.28
C GLY A 683 10.99 -5.78 3.10
N TRP A 684 10.85 -6.98 2.57
CA TRP A 684 11.98 -7.83 2.25
C TRP A 684 11.66 -8.70 1.04
N THR A 685 12.70 -9.19 0.37
CA THR A 685 12.60 -10.22 -0.67
C THR A 685 13.93 -10.94 -0.81
N GLU A 686 13.92 -12.13 -1.40
CA GLU A 686 15.14 -12.84 -1.80
C GLU A 686 15.40 -12.67 -3.29
N VAL A 687 16.66 -12.47 -3.65
CA VAL A 687 17.08 -12.30 -5.03
C VAL A 687 18.31 -13.13 -5.34
N LEU A 688 18.33 -13.78 -6.50
CA LEU A 688 19.51 -14.48 -7.01
C LEU A 688 20.40 -13.48 -7.75
N VAL A 689 21.51 -13.10 -7.12
CA VAL A 689 22.48 -12.14 -7.68
C VAL A 689 23.46 -12.89 -8.58
N PRO A 690 23.67 -12.44 -9.83
CA PRO A 690 24.66 -13.04 -10.74
C PRO A 690 26.10 -12.75 -10.30
N GLU A 691 27.07 -13.44 -10.89
CA GLU A 691 28.50 -13.14 -10.67
C GLU A 691 28.89 -11.73 -11.12
N THR A 692 28.26 -11.24 -12.19
CA THR A 692 28.43 -9.88 -12.72
C THR A 692 27.08 -9.32 -13.20
N GLY A 693 26.93 -8.00 -13.13
CA GLY A 693 25.74 -7.29 -13.61
C GLY A 693 24.71 -6.99 -12.53
N THR A 694 23.58 -6.42 -12.96
CA THR A 694 22.53 -5.89 -12.07
C THR A 694 21.27 -6.74 -12.16
N VAL A 695 20.64 -6.99 -11.01
CA VAL A 695 19.29 -7.55 -10.92
C VAL A 695 18.31 -6.49 -10.43
N ASP A 696 17.23 -6.28 -11.18
CA ASP A 696 16.15 -5.36 -10.82
C ASP A 696 15.13 -6.05 -9.91
N VAL A 697 14.72 -5.36 -8.84
CA VAL A 697 13.82 -5.86 -7.82
C VAL A 697 12.76 -4.82 -7.47
N ASP A 698 11.50 -5.21 -7.52
CA ASP A 698 10.41 -4.46 -6.90
C ASP A 698 10.18 -4.97 -5.48
N LEU A 699 10.30 -4.08 -4.49
CA LEU A 699 10.17 -4.43 -3.08
C LEU A 699 8.99 -3.69 -2.46
N ASP A 700 8.02 -4.45 -1.95
CA ASP A 700 6.81 -3.96 -1.32
C ASP A 700 7.02 -3.70 0.16
N LEU A 701 6.69 -2.49 0.60
CA LEU A 701 6.77 -2.05 1.97
C LEU A 701 5.37 -2.00 2.57
N PHE A 702 5.23 -2.69 3.69
CA PHE A 702 4.05 -2.72 4.52
C PHE A 702 4.36 -2.05 5.85
N VAL A 703 3.34 -1.76 6.66
CA VAL A 703 3.56 -1.27 8.02
C VAL A 703 4.36 -2.31 8.80
N PHE A 704 5.42 -1.89 9.47
CA PHE A 704 6.51 -2.73 10.01
C PHE A 704 6.00 -3.88 10.88
N GLU A 705 5.02 -3.61 11.75
CA GLU A 705 4.41 -4.61 12.63
C GLU A 705 3.68 -5.75 11.90
N THR A 706 3.42 -5.60 10.59
CA THR A 706 2.80 -6.65 9.77
C THR A 706 3.81 -7.59 9.12
N LEU A 707 5.12 -7.32 9.21
CA LEU A 707 6.14 -8.26 8.76
C LEU A 707 6.18 -9.50 9.66
N PRO A 708 6.60 -10.67 9.14
CA PRO A 708 6.86 -11.84 9.98
C PRO A 708 7.91 -11.52 11.06
N GLU A 709 7.71 -12.01 12.29
CA GLU A 709 8.61 -11.76 13.43
C GLU A 709 10.09 -12.09 13.13
N THR A 710 10.34 -13.14 12.34
CA THR A 710 11.69 -13.53 11.93
C THR A 710 12.38 -12.47 11.07
N HIS A 711 11.64 -11.81 10.19
CA HIS A 711 12.17 -10.75 9.32
C HIS A 711 12.24 -9.41 10.03
N GLN A 712 11.34 -9.14 10.99
CA GLN A 712 11.49 -8.00 11.89
C GLN A 712 12.81 -8.10 12.67
N ALA A 713 13.13 -9.27 13.24
CA ALA A 713 14.38 -9.47 13.97
C ALA A 713 15.61 -9.27 13.08
N LEU A 714 15.63 -9.88 11.88
CA LEU A 714 16.76 -9.74 10.94
C LEU A 714 16.95 -8.30 10.46
N LEU A 715 15.85 -7.58 10.17
CA LEU A 715 15.91 -6.18 9.80
C LEU A 715 16.40 -5.30 10.95
N LEU A 716 15.96 -5.57 12.18
CA LEU A 716 16.45 -4.87 13.37
C LEU A 716 17.94 -5.13 13.62
N GLU A 717 18.46 -6.33 13.34
CA GLU A 717 19.90 -6.61 13.39
C GLU A 717 20.66 -5.78 12.35
N LEU A 718 20.13 -5.71 11.12
CA LEU A 718 20.68 -4.93 10.02
C LEU A 718 20.75 -3.43 10.34
N VAL A 719 19.67 -2.86 10.88
CA VAL A 719 19.58 -1.42 11.19
C VAL A 719 20.37 -1.03 12.43
N ASN A 720 20.40 -1.88 13.47
CA ASN A 720 21.11 -1.58 14.72
C ASN A 720 22.61 -1.96 14.71
N GLY A 721 23.13 -2.49 13.61
CA GLY A 721 24.57 -2.72 13.38
C GLY A 721 25.22 -3.71 14.37
N ARG A 722 24.55 -4.82 14.70
CA ARG A 722 25.11 -5.87 15.57
C ARG A 722 25.73 -7.03 14.82
#